data_AF-A0A8H6Y7B8-F1
#
_entry.id   AF-A0A8H6Y7B8-F1
#
_cell.length_a   1.000
_cell.length_b   1.000
_cell.length_c   1.000
_cell.angle_alpha   90.00
_cell.angle_beta   90.00
_cell.angle_gamma   90.00
#
_symmetry.space_group_name_H-M   'P 1'
#
loop_
_entity.id
_entity.type
_entity.pdbx_description
1 polymer ?
#
loop_
_entity_poly.entity_id
_entity_poly.type
_entity_poly.pdbx_seq_one_letter_code
_entity_poly.pdbx_strand_id
1 'polypeptide(L)'
;MASSNFDQTVCTEEQLAISGASDFYCYTRRQNVGLVVVAMAGFMSLAAVIIMLILIVRNIICERKHSKIERRPCRPLVQVPMDLFMLSLLFGDFCQSLGVVMDVHWVNDGIVHTGSVFQNIGQAAIAMTTFIITLHTFDKIWRHGGVKSLKWASILIGVVWAFLVLTVCISVGVHKTPSFYAPTPYWCWINSAYPNYRTAVENFWLWIALAASSLYIPLLLWDAGHIMPGDPKWWTFELSSSSDTYGGRRRSKLVICALAYCLPVLPTALARWFLVVHGDVKPFAAAEAQFIVKGIFSLSGICDVVAFKLARSGLLLFPSAGMSTDPSSLSGQRADSPASSKSSLANTGAGEKISGKKFWKGQWKLALFICVWFAINVLYAIWVLYYIRSATDPNPRTAVNKNHAGWQAYYLIMYVFGFFLGCVNIITWIWFFQTMASPTRPLADGGSHLGNVFRWLMRLLLIAVAVMMGLGPFFSPFVGIKLARAQAYLHRCDSYAVEIVLEGLPFNAPSDASPLAVFSFRELGTLEVRYEFSLTQDDENPSIWHFSLPPSANTVDQIHTVTYNFTDSSISATCPGNSSTQCTHGSFKETDFLSFSLTDSTNSTTVDLRAVDKGWDYPKSDDAPSYMLKKVQSDGSLGQVVVRTAVTDPHHCTDLKLCANNADVETLAPVGLTLLKQNEYSKVCSTPNSN
;
A
#
# COMPACT_ATOMS: atom_id res chain seq x y z
N MET A 1 11.78 28.24 21.12
CA MET A 1 11.90 28.33 19.65
C MET A 1 11.65 26.94 19.09
N ALA A 2 10.40 26.65 18.73
CA ALA A 2 9.98 25.34 18.24
C ALA A 2 10.20 25.27 16.72
N SER A 3 11.34 24.73 16.31
CA SER A 3 11.53 24.25 14.94
C SER A 3 10.63 23.02 14.75
N SER A 4 9.73 23.06 13.78
CA SER A 4 8.76 21.99 13.54
C SER A 4 9.45 20.67 13.19
N ASN A 5 9.17 19.60 13.95
CA ASN A 5 9.62 18.20 13.80
C ASN A 5 9.35 17.52 12.42
N PHE A 6 8.90 18.28 11.42
CA PHE A 6 8.61 17.79 10.07
C PHE A 6 9.76 17.93 9.08
N ASP A 7 10.79 18.70 9.41
CA ASP A 7 11.95 18.94 8.54
C ASP A 7 13.16 18.05 8.88
N GLN A 8 13.04 17.18 9.89
CA GLN A 8 14.06 16.18 10.20
C GLN A 8 14.16 15.11 9.10
N THR A 9 15.39 14.81 8.69
CA THR A 9 15.74 13.75 7.74
C THR A 9 15.67 12.39 8.40
N VAL A 10 15.26 11.35 7.65
CA VAL A 10 15.12 9.98 8.16
C VAL A 10 16.48 9.29 8.38
N CYS A 11 17.55 9.80 7.76
CA CYS A 11 18.91 9.25 7.83
C CYS A 11 19.66 9.62 9.12
N THR A 12 20.68 8.82 9.44
CA THR A 12 21.66 9.14 10.51
C THR A 12 22.52 10.34 10.12
N GLU A 13 23.10 11.03 11.12
CA GLU A 13 23.97 12.21 10.87
C GLU A 13 25.19 11.87 10.00
N GLU A 14 25.74 10.65 10.11
CA GLU A 14 26.83 10.17 9.25
C GLU A 14 26.40 10.00 7.78
N GLN A 15 25.21 9.44 7.54
CA GLN A 15 24.67 9.29 6.18
C GLN A 15 24.31 10.62 5.55
N LEU A 16 23.83 11.59 6.35
CA LEU A 16 23.55 12.94 5.89
C LEU A 16 24.83 13.65 5.44
N ALA A 17 25.94 13.48 6.17
CA ALA A 17 27.25 14.04 5.83
C ALA A 17 27.83 13.47 4.50
N ILE A 18 27.46 12.23 4.15
CA ILE A 18 27.96 11.54 2.94
C ILE A 18 27.00 11.70 1.74
N SER A 19 25.73 12.05 1.96
CA SER A 19 24.69 12.18 0.92
C SER A 19 25.01 13.17 -0.20
N GLY A 20 25.85 14.18 0.06
CA GLY A 20 26.30 15.14 -0.95
C GLY A 20 27.36 14.61 -1.93
N ALA A 21 27.97 13.46 -1.63
CA ALA A 21 29.12 12.90 -2.36
C ALA A 21 28.92 11.44 -2.82
N SER A 22 27.75 10.83 -2.59
CA SER A 22 27.51 9.39 -2.78
C SER A 22 26.24 9.07 -3.59
N ASP A 23 26.09 7.82 -4.02
CA ASP A 23 25.02 7.29 -4.90
C ASP A 23 23.62 7.21 -4.23
N PHE A 24 23.38 7.89 -3.10
CA PHE A 24 22.11 7.82 -2.35
C PHE A 24 21.64 9.20 -1.84
N TYR A 25 20.30 9.36 -1.71
CA TYR A 25 19.68 10.59 -1.19
C TYR A 25 18.75 10.28 -0.01
N CYS A 26 18.80 11.15 1.01
CA CYS A 26 18.05 11.02 2.26
C CYS A 26 16.77 11.84 2.23
N TYR A 27 15.62 11.21 2.50
CA TYR A 27 14.34 11.92 2.54
C TYR A 27 14.08 12.61 3.88
N THR A 28 13.40 13.75 3.83
CA THR A 28 12.69 14.30 4.99
C THR A 28 11.37 13.57 5.21
N ARG A 29 10.79 13.67 6.41
CA ARG A 29 9.51 13.04 6.73
C ARG A 29 8.39 13.46 5.77
N ARG A 30 8.35 14.74 5.35
CA ARG A 30 7.38 15.23 4.35
C ARG A 30 7.58 14.60 2.97
N GLN A 31 8.83 14.47 2.55
CA GLN A 31 9.18 13.88 1.26
C GLN A 31 8.83 12.38 1.22
N ASN A 32 9.03 11.67 2.34
CA ASN A 32 8.63 10.28 2.46
C ASN A 32 7.10 10.12 2.31
N VAL A 33 6.28 10.98 2.94
CA VAL A 33 4.82 10.99 2.70
C VAL A 33 4.48 11.27 1.23
N GLY A 34 5.18 12.21 0.58
CA GLY A 34 5.02 12.48 -0.85
C GLY A 34 5.29 11.25 -1.72
N LEU A 35 6.34 10.50 -1.39
CA LEU A 35 6.71 9.26 -2.09
C LEU A 35 5.66 8.15 -1.90
N VAL A 36 5.07 8.03 -0.70
CA VAL A 36 3.95 7.10 -0.45
C VAL A 36 2.79 7.36 -1.42
N VAL A 37 2.42 8.62 -1.63
CA VAL A 37 1.34 8.99 -2.57
C VAL A 37 1.70 8.60 -4.01
N VAL A 38 2.95 8.80 -4.40
CA VAL A 38 3.47 8.38 -5.72
C VAL A 38 3.40 6.86 -5.89
N ALA A 39 3.82 6.10 -4.88
CA ALA A 39 3.76 4.64 -4.90
C ALA A 39 2.31 4.14 -4.99
N MET A 40 1.38 4.74 -4.25
CA MET A 40 -0.06 4.44 -4.35
C MET A 40 -0.62 4.68 -5.76
N ALA A 41 -0.26 5.80 -6.38
CA ALA A 41 -0.62 6.06 -7.78
C ALA A 41 -0.07 4.99 -8.72
N GLY A 42 1.18 4.56 -8.52
CA GLY A 42 1.80 3.44 -9.24
C GLY A 42 1.03 2.13 -9.09
N PHE A 43 0.61 1.76 -7.88
CA PHE A 43 -0.20 0.56 -7.65
C PHE A 43 -1.54 0.60 -8.37
N MET A 44 -2.22 1.74 -8.35
CA MET A 44 -3.51 1.89 -9.03
C MET A 44 -3.35 1.73 -10.56
N SER A 45 -2.32 2.35 -11.14
CA SER A 45 -1.98 2.18 -12.56
C SER A 45 -1.60 0.74 -12.89
N LEU A 46 -0.75 0.11 -12.09
CA LEU A 46 -0.34 -1.28 -12.29
C LEU A 46 -1.54 -2.22 -12.26
N ALA A 47 -2.43 -2.05 -11.28
CA ALA A 47 -3.66 -2.84 -11.17
C ALA A 47 -4.57 -2.63 -12.39
N ALA A 48 -4.78 -1.38 -12.83
CA ALA A 48 -5.60 -1.08 -13.99
C ALA A 48 -5.06 -1.73 -15.28
N VAL A 49 -3.74 -1.63 -15.51
CA VAL A 49 -3.07 -2.22 -16.67
C VAL A 49 -3.11 -3.75 -16.62
N ILE A 50 -2.83 -4.36 -15.47
CA ILE A 50 -2.89 -5.83 -15.30
C ILE A 50 -4.32 -6.33 -15.54
N ILE A 51 -5.34 -5.68 -14.96
CA ILE A 51 -6.75 -6.05 -15.19
C ILE A 51 -7.06 -5.98 -16.70
N MET A 52 -6.61 -4.94 -17.38
CA MET A 52 -6.83 -4.81 -18.83
C MET A 52 -6.12 -5.90 -19.62
N LEU A 53 -4.86 -6.20 -19.34
CA LEU A 53 -4.12 -7.29 -19.97
C LEU A 53 -4.80 -8.64 -19.73
N ILE A 54 -5.28 -8.91 -18.49
CA ILE A 54 -6.03 -10.12 -18.16
C ILE A 54 -7.34 -10.18 -18.95
N LEU A 55 -8.09 -9.08 -19.06
CA LEU A 55 -9.32 -9.03 -19.84
C LEU A 55 -9.06 -9.28 -21.33
N ILE A 56 -7.97 -8.73 -21.87
CA ILE A 56 -7.53 -8.97 -23.25
C ILE A 56 -7.23 -10.46 -23.44
N VAL A 57 -6.39 -11.05 -22.57
CA VAL A 57 -6.03 -12.47 -22.62
C VAL A 57 -7.25 -13.38 -22.47
N ARG A 58 -8.13 -13.09 -21.51
CA ARG A 58 -9.38 -13.83 -21.29
C ARG A 58 -10.25 -13.82 -22.54
N ASN A 59 -10.43 -12.66 -23.13
CA ASN A 59 -11.24 -12.50 -24.34
C ASN A 59 -10.65 -13.33 -25.50
N ILE A 60 -9.32 -13.35 -25.68
CA ILE A 60 -8.64 -14.18 -26.70
C ILE A 60 -8.90 -15.67 -26.47
N ILE A 61 -8.76 -16.13 -25.22
CA ILE A 61 -8.96 -17.55 -24.87
C ILE A 61 -10.41 -17.96 -25.13
N CYS A 62 -11.37 -17.11 -24.73
CA CYS A 62 -12.79 -17.33 -24.98
C CYS A 62 -13.08 -17.43 -26.48
N GLU A 63 -12.53 -16.53 -27.30
CA GLU A 63 -12.74 -16.57 -28.76
C GLU A 63 -12.11 -17.80 -29.41
N ARG A 64 -10.89 -18.20 -29.00
CA ARG A 64 -10.28 -19.44 -29.48
C ARG A 64 -11.12 -20.67 -29.12
N LYS A 65 -11.75 -20.68 -27.94
CA LYS A 65 -12.63 -21.77 -27.51
C LYS A 65 -13.92 -21.82 -28.32
N HIS A 66 -14.57 -20.67 -28.55
CA HIS A 66 -15.77 -20.59 -29.39
C HIS A 66 -15.48 -20.92 -30.86
N SER A 67 -14.37 -20.42 -31.41
CA SER A 67 -13.92 -20.71 -32.78
C SER A 67 -13.68 -22.21 -33.02
N LYS A 68 -13.15 -22.93 -32.01
CA LYS A 68 -12.99 -24.40 -32.06
C LYS A 68 -14.33 -25.14 -32.06
N ILE A 69 -15.31 -24.66 -31.30
CA ILE A 69 -16.65 -25.26 -31.21
C ILE A 69 -17.43 -25.02 -32.51
N GLU A 70 -17.31 -23.82 -33.09
CA GLU A 70 -18.11 -23.40 -34.25
C GLU A 70 -17.42 -23.62 -35.61
N ARG A 71 -16.24 -24.27 -35.63
CA ARG A 71 -15.36 -24.45 -36.82
C ARG A 71 -15.11 -23.17 -37.63
N ARG A 72 -15.18 -22.01 -36.99
CA ARG A 72 -14.86 -20.73 -37.62
C ARG A 72 -13.34 -20.53 -37.65
N PRO A 73 -12.79 -19.86 -38.67
CA PRO A 73 -11.37 -19.52 -38.66
C PRO A 73 -11.05 -18.59 -37.49
N CYS A 74 -10.07 -18.98 -36.67
CA CYS A 74 -9.61 -18.19 -35.51
C CYS A 74 -9.18 -16.79 -35.97
N ARG A 75 -9.82 -15.76 -35.42
CA ARG A 75 -9.42 -14.37 -35.66
C ARG A 75 -8.04 -14.11 -35.03
N PRO A 76 -7.07 -13.55 -35.78
CA PRO A 76 -5.76 -13.20 -35.21
C PRO A 76 -5.93 -12.09 -34.15
N LEU A 77 -5.10 -12.14 -33.10
CA LEU A 77 -5.07 -11.20 -31.98
C LEU A 77 -4.89 -9.75 -32.46
N VAL A 78 -4.01 -9.56 -33.42
CA VAL A 78 -3.66 -8.26 -33.97
C VAL A 78 -4.23 -8.21 -35.38
N GLN A 79 -5.37 -7.53 -35.54
CA GLN A 79 -6.04 -7.40 -36.84
C GLN A 79 -5.61 -6.11 -37.54
N VAL A 80 -5.37 -5.07 -36.75
CA VAL A 80 -5.02 -3.74 -37.23
C VAL A 80 -3.68 -3.32 -36.63
N PRO A 81 -2.77 -2.69 -37.40
CA PRO A 81 -1.52 -2.10 -36.90
C PRO A 81 -1.62 -1.36 -35.57
N MET A 82 -2.71 -0.62 -35.40
CA MET A 82 -3.03 0.16 -34.20
C MET A 82 -3.17 -0.70 -32.93
N ASP A 83 -3.57 -1.97 -33.04
CA ASP A 83 -3.71 -2.88 -31.90
C ASP A 83 -2.34 -3.23 -31.32
N LEU A 84 -1.32 -3.33 -32.19
CA LEU A 84 0.05 -3.59 -31.77
C LEU A 84 0.65 -2.37 -31.03
N PHE A 85 0.37 -1.16 -31.51
CA PHE A 85 0.80 0.06 -30.84
C PHE A 85 0.16 0.19 -29.46
N MET A 86 -1.13 -0.12 -29.34
CA MET A 86 -1.83 -0.10 -28.05
C MET A 86 -1.31 -1.16 -27.07
N LEU A 87 -0.95 -2.35 -27.54
CA LEU A 87 -0.31 -3.37 -26.71
C LEU A 87 1.08 -2.94 -26.24
N SER A 88 1.86 -2.29 -27.12
CA SER A 88 3.16 -1.71 -26.75
C SER A 88 3.02 -0.62 -25.70
N LEU A 89 1.99 0.23 -25.83
CA LEU A 89 1.68 1.29 -24.86
C LEU A 89 1.36 0.71 -23.48
N LEU A 90 0.44 -0.26 -23.41
CA LEU A 90 0.07 -0.95 -22.16
C LEU A 90 1.25 -1.69 -21.52
N PHE A 91 2.15 -2.26 -22.33
CA PHE A 91 3.35 -2.90 -21.80
C PHE A 91 4.37 -1.88 -21.27
N GLY A 92 4.48 -0.71 -21.91
CA GLY A 92 5.23 0.43 -21.38
C GLY A 92 4.69 0.91 -20.04
N ASP A 93 3.37 1.07 -19.92
CA ASP A 93 2.71 1.43 -18.65
C ASP A 93 2.89 0.39 -17.56
N PHE A 94 2.90 -0.89 -17.92
CA PHE A 94 3.22 -1.97 -16.98
C PHE A 94 4.65 -1.81 -16.43
N CYS A 95 5.64 -1.63 -17.30
CA CYS A 95 7.04 -1.42 -16.89
C CYS A 95 7.22 -0.14 -16.05
N GLN A 96 6.58 0.96 -16.45
CA GLN A 96 6.60 2.22 -15.71
C GLN A 96 5.98 2.04 -14.32
N SER A 97 4.77 1.48 -14.24
CA SER A 97 4.03 1.33 -12.98
C SER A 97 4.72 0.35 -12.04
N LEU A 98 5.32 -0.72 -12.57
CA LEU A 98 6.14 -1.64 -11.80
C LEU A 98 7.36 -0.92 -11.19
N GLY A 99 8.04 -0.09 -11.98
CA GLY A 99 9.16 0.71 -11.50
C GLY A 99 8.76 1.71 -10.41
N VAL A 100 7.60 2.35 -10.53
CA VAL A 100 7.07 3.26 -9.48
C VAL A 100 6.67 2.50 -8.21
N VAL A 101 6.14 1.27 -8.33
CA VAL A 101 5.79 0.44 -7.16
C VAL A 101 7.04 0.04 -6.37
N MET A 102 8.19 -0.10 -7.04
CA MET A 102 9.46 -0.38 -6.36
C MET A 102 9.90 0.77 -5.44
N ASP A 103 9.39 1.99 -5.62
CA ASP A 103 9.68 3.13 -4.75
C ASP A 103 9.19 2.89 -3.30
N VAL A 104 8.32 1.91 -3.04
CA VAL A 104 7.91 1.48 -1.67
C VAL A 104 9.11 1.01 -0.84
N HIS A 105 10.10 0.41 -1.49
CA HIS A 105 11.34 0.02 -0.81
C HIS A 105 12.03 1.27 -0.24
N TRP A 106 12.10 2.34 -1.02
CA TRP A 106 12.69 3.61 -0.57
C TRP A 106 11.84 4.33 0.49
N VAL A 107 10.52 4.12 0.48
CA VAL A 107 9.64 4.60 1.58
C VAL A 107 10.00 3.93 2.90
N ASN A 108 10.24 2.61 2.87
CA ASN A 108 10.60 1.82 4.04
C ASN A 108 11.98 2.21 4.58
N ASP A 109 12.95 2.37 3.68
CA ASP A 109 14.34 2.61 4.08
C ASP A 109 14.61 4.10 4.37
N GLY A 110 13.76 5.01 3.86
CA GLY A 110 13.96 6.45 3.96
C GLY A 110 15.08 6.99 3.07
N ILE A 111 15.67 6.14 2.21
CA ILE A 111 16.83 6.42 1.37
C ILE A 111 16.53 5.98 -0.08
N VAL A 112 16.94 6.79 -1.06
CA VAL A 112 16.89 6.44 -2.48
C VAL A 112 18.16 5.72 -2.90
N HIS A 113 18.01 4.49 -3.40
CA HIS A 113 19.09 3.73 -4.03
C HIS A 113 19.00 3.76 -5.56
N THR A 114 20.09 3.39 -6.22
CA THR A 114 20.16 3.22 -7.67
C THR A 114 19.42 1.93 -8.09
N GLY A 115 18.23 2.03 -8.69
CA GLY A 115 17.40 0.82 -8.90
C GLY A 115 16.24 0.83 -9.90
N SER A 116 15.82 1.96 -10.47
CA SER A 116 14.56 2.02 -11.23
C SER A 116 14.71 1.91 -12.75
N VAL A 117 15.37 0.85 -13.23
CA VAL A 117 15.58 0.63 -14.68
C VAL A 117 14.25 0.44 -15.43
N PHE A 118 13.33 -0.34 -14.87
CA PHE A 118 12.00 -0.58 -15.46
C PHE A 118 11.20 0.70 -15.63
N GLN A 119 11.32 1.64 -14.69
CA GLN A 119 10.65 2.93 -14.74
C GLN A 119 11.09 3.75 -15.95
N ASN A 120 12.39 3.87 -16.17
CA ASN A 120 12.95 4.68 -17.26
C ASN A 120 12.65 4.06 -18.64
N ILE A 121 12.75 2.73 -18.75
CA ILE A 121 12.36 2.00 -19.98
C ILE A 121 10.88 2.20 -20.29
N GLY A 122 10.01 2.04 -19.29
CA GLY A 122 8.56 2.20 -19.45
C GLY A 122 8.18 3.60 -19.94
N GLN A 123 8.73 4.64 -19.30
CA GLN A 123 8.47 6.04 -19.68
C GLN A 123 8.87 6.35 -21.12
N ALA A 124 10.05 5.92 -21.54
CA ALA A 124 10.51 6.13 -22.91
C ALA A 124 9.69 5.33 -23.93
N ALA A 125 9.30 4.09 -23.59
CA ALA A 125 8.42 3.27 -24.43
C ALA A 125 7.05 3.91 -24.66
N ILE A 126 6.44 4.47 -23.62
CA ILE A 126 5.15 5.17 -23.69
C ILE A 126 5.26 6.40 -24.60
N ALA A 127 6.31 7.22 -24.43
CA ALA A 127 6.51 8.42 -25.23
C ALA A 127 6.68 8.10 -26.73
N MET A 128 7.57 7.15 -27.07
CA MET A 128 7.81 6.73 -28.45
C MET A 128 6.57 6.08 -29.08
N THR A 129 5.87 5.23 -28.33
CA THR A 129 4.66 4.57 -28.82
C THR A 129 3.54 5.59 -29.07
N THR A 130 3.37 6.57 -28.17
CA THR A 130 2.38 7.65 -28.34
C THR A 130 2.68 8.54 -29.54
N PHE A 131 3.95 8.87 -29.77
CA PHE A 131 4.37 9.59 -30.98
C PHE A 131 3.97 8.84 -32.26
N ILE A 132 4.26 7.54 -32.32
CA ILE A 132 3.87 6.67 -33.44
C ILE A 132 2.35 6.61 -33.61
N ILE A 133 1.60 6.42 -32.52
CA ILE A 133 0.13 6.39 -32.52
C ILE A 133 -0.43 7.68 -33.11
N THR A 134 0.12 8.83 -32.70
CA THR A 134 -0.39 10.13 -33.11
C THR A 134 -0.13 10.40 -34.59
N LEU A 135 1.10 10.13 -35.08
CA LEU A 135 1.42 10.24 -36.50
C LEU A 135 0.59 9.28 -37.35
N HIS A 136 0.45 8.02 -36.92
CA HIS A 136 -0.35 7.04 -37.62
C HIS A 136 -1.83 7.44 -37.70
N THR A 137 -2.37 7.98 -36.60
CA THR A 137 -3.76 8.43 -36.53
C THR A 137 -3.99 9.64 -37.43
N PHE A 138 -3.08 10.62 -37.40
CA PHE A 138 -3.13 11.79 -38.28
C PHE A 138 -3.05 11.40 -39.75
N ASP A 139 -2.07 10.59 -40.15
CA ASP A 139 -1.89 10.18 -41.55
C ASP A 139 -3.08 9.35 -42.07
N LYS A 140 -3.65 8.48 -41.21
CA LYS A 140 -4.83 7.70 -41.55
C LYS A 140 -6.09 8.55 -41.73
N ILE A 141 -6.30 9.56 -40.89
CA ILE A 141 -7.51 10.39 -40.93
C ILE A 141 -7.37 11.51 -41.96
N TRP A 142 -6.22 12.19 -42.00
CA TRP A 142 -6.00 13.40 -42.80
C TRP A 142 -5.57 13.12 -44.24
N ARG A 143 -4.72 12.09 -44.46
CA ARG A 143 -4.16 11.78 -45.79
C ARG A 143 -4.72 10.50 -46.40
N HIS A 144 -5.57 9.77 -45.68
CA HIS A 144 -6.01 8.42 -46.03
C HIS A 144 -4.85 7.42 -46.29
N GLY A 145 -3.63 7.77 -45.84
CA GLY A 145 -2.36 7.13 -46.23
C GLY A 145 -1.76 6.15 -45.21
N GLY A 146 -2.37 6.04 -44.02
CA GLY A 146 -1.81 5.32 -42.87
C GLY A 146 -1.31 3.90 -43.16
N VAL A 147 -0.28 3.46 -42.43
CA VAL A 147 0.33 2.12 -42.53
C VAL A 147 -0.74 1.02 -42.58
N LYS A 148 -0.90 0.39 -43.75
CA LYS A 148 -1.94 -0.63 -43.98
C LYS A 148 -1.47 -2.05 -43.63
N SER A 149 -0.15 -2.25 -43.54
CA SER A 149 0.45 -3.58 -43.34
C SER A 149 0.95 -3.79 -41.92
N LEU A 150 0.54 -4.92 -41.34
CA LEU A 150 0.94 -5.34 -40.00
C LEU A 150 2.45 -5.58 -39.86
N LYS A 151 3.11 -6.01 -40.95
CA LYS A 151 4.56 -6.26 -40.96
C LYS A 151 5.35 -5.00 -40.62
N TRP A 152 4.97 -3.86 -41.22
CA TRP A 152 5.62 -2.58 -40.95
C TRP A 152 5.39 -2.09 -39.53
N ALA A 153 4.18 -2.28 -38.99
CA ALA A 153 3.89 -1.95 -37.59
C ALA A 153 4.73 -2.78 -36.61
N SER A 154 4.92 -4.07 -36.90
CA SER A 154 5.76 -4.96 -36.09
C SER A 154 7.24 -4.59 -36.15
N ILE A 155 7.75 -4.21 -37.32
CA ILE A 155 9.12 -3.73 -37.46
C ILE A 155 9.31 -2.44 -36.66
N LEU A 156 8.37 -1.49 -36.76
CA LEU A 156 8.44 -0.22 -36.02
C LEU A 156 8.49 -0.42 -34.50
N ILE A 157 7.58 -1.23 -33.94
CA ILE A 157 7.60 -1.54 -32.50
C ILE A 157 8.85 -2.34 -32.12
N GLY A 158 9.28 -3.29 -32.95
CA GLY A 158 10.52 -4.03 -32.72
C GLY A 158 11.74 -3.12 -32.64
N VAL A 159 11.84 -2.12 -33.52
CA VAL A 159 12.92 -1.12 -33.50
C VAL A 159 12.87 -0.26 -32.23
N VAL A 160 11.67 0.16 -31.79
CA VAL A 160 11.51 0.92 -30.54
C VAL A 160 12.05 0.13 -29.34
N TRP A 161 11.60 -1.11 -29.15
CA TRP A 161 12.07 -1.93 -28.03
C TRP A 161 13.55 -2.30 -28.13
N ALA A 162 14.05 -2.59 -29.34
CA ALA A 162 15.47 -2.83 -29.56
C ALA A 162 16.31 -1.61 -29.21
N PHE A 163 15.89 -0.40 -29.60
CA PHE A 163 16.53 0.85 -29.22
C PHE A 163 16.57 1.01 -27.71
N LEU A 164 15.44 0.84 -27.00
CA LEU A 164 15.38 0.99 -25.54
C LEU A 164 16.29 0.01 -24.80
N VAL A 165 16.23 -1.28 -25.15
CA VAL A 165 17.06 -2.32 -24.52
C VAL A 165 18.53 -2.05 -24.77
N LEU A 166 18.90 -1.74 -26.02
CA LEU A 166 20.29 -1.48 -26.41
C LEU A 166 20.84 -0.23 -25.70
N THR A 167 20.07 0.85 -25.65
CA THR A 167 20.46 2.06 -24.92
C THR A 167 20.69 1.78 -23.44
N VAL A 168 19.81 1.05 -22.75
CA VAL A 168 20.01 0.73 -21.33
C VAL A 168 21.22 -0.17 -21.12
N CYS A 169 21.36 -1.25 -21.91
CA CYS A 169 22.47 -2.18 -21.79
C CYS A 169 23.83 -1.51 -22.04
N ILE A 170 23.95 -0.67 -23.08
CA ILE A 170 25.18 0.07 -23.37
C ILE A 170 25.45 1.11 -22.29
N SER A 171 24.44 1.88 -21.88
CA SER A 171 24.61 2.93 -20.89
C SER A 171 25.09 2.39 -19.54
N VAL A 172 24.49 1.31 -19.05
CA VAL A 172 24.90 0.65 -17.80
C VAL A 172 26.25 -0.07 -17.96
N GLY A 173 26.51 -0.70 -19.11
CA GLY A 173 27.75 -1.43 -19.36
C GLY A 173 28.99 -0.54 -19.47
N VAL A 174 28.84 0.65 -20.06
CA VAL A 174 29.94 1.58 -20.35
C VAL A 174 30.23 2.54 -19.18
N HIS A 175 29.19 3.04 -18.50
CA HIS A 175 29.34 4.12 -17.51
C HIS A 175 29.23 3.59 -16.07
N LYS A 176 30.35 3.06 -15.55
CA LYS A 176 30.44 2.49 -14.20
C LYS A 176 30.75 3.50 -13.10
N THR A 177 31.47 4.58 -13.41
CA THR A 177 31.87 5.61 -12.43
C THR A 177 31.94 6.99 -13.11
N PRO A 178 31.07 7.97 -12.75
CA PRO A 178 29.92 7.84 -11.85
C PRO A 178 28.84 6.92 -12.43
N SER A 179 28.04 6.29 -11.57
CA SER A 179 26.95 5.37 -11.96
C SER A 179 26.00 6.04 -12.96
N PHE A 180 25.63 5.33 -14.04
CA PHE A 180 24.74 5.88 -15.08
C PHE A 180 23.38 6.33 -14.53
N TYR A 181 22.85 5.59 -13.55
CA TYR A 181 21.68 5.98 -12.79
C TYR A 181 22.11 6.50 -11.42
N ALA A 182 21.54 7.63 -11.00
CA ALA A 182 21.81 8.27 -9.72
C ALA A 182 20.52 8.91 -9.15
N PRO A 183 20.45 9.15 -7.84
CA PRO A 183 19.35 9.91 -7.24
C PRO A 183 19.35 11.37 -7.73
N THR A 184 18.20 11.86 -8.17
CA THR A 184 18.07 13.24 -8.69
C THR A 184 16.80 13.91 -8.20
N PRO A 185 16.90 14.74 -7.16
CA PRO A 185 17.20 14.33 -5.79
C PRO A 185 16.18 13.31 -5.22
N TYR A 186 14.92 13.32 -5.69
CA TYR A 186 13.84 12.55 -5.04
C TYR A 186 13.49 11.21 -5.69
N TRP A 187 14.18 10.79 -6.74
CA TRP A 187 13.97 9.49 -7.38
C TRP A 187 15.24 9.11 -8.16
N CYS A 188 15.34 7.83 -8.51
CA CYS A 188 16.41 7.35 -9.38
C CYS A 188 16.16 7.76 -10.84
N TRP A 189 17.11 8.48 -11.43
CA TRP A 189 17.09 8.91 -12.83
C TRP A 189 18.48 8.80 -13.46
N ILE A 190 18.62 9.12 -14.75
CA ILE A 190 19.94 9.19 -15.41
C ILE A 190 20.78 10.25 -14.70
N ASN A 191 22.07 10.01 -14.48
CA ASN A 191 22.98 10.88 -13.72
C ASN A 191 23.20 12.26 -14.39
N SER A 192 23.42 13.29 -13.59
CA SER A 192 23.61 14.69 -14.02
C SER A 192 24.94 14.90 -14.72
N ALA A 193 25.90 14.01 -14.48
CA ALA A 193 27.12 13.90 -15.25
C ALA A 193 26.88 13.61 -16.75
N TYR A 194 25.69 13.10 -17.12
CA TYR A 194 25.36 12.67 -18.48
C TYR A 194 24.13 13.40 -19.06
N PRO A 195 24.15 14.75 -19.17
CA PRO A 195 22.98 15.54 -19.59
C PRO A 195 22.55 15.26 -21.04
N ASN A 196 23.50 14.91 -21.91
CA ASN A 196 23.22 14.54 -23.30
C ASN A 196 22.37 13.26 -23.38
N TYR A 197 22.65 12.26 -22.53
CA TYR A 197 21.89 11.02 -22.46
C TYR A 197 20.51 11.23 -21.84
N ARG A 198 20.41 12.02 -20.75
CA ARG A 198 19.12 12.46 -20.17
C ARG A 198 18.18 13.03 -21.24
N THR A 199 18.74 13.91 -22.07
CA THR A 199 17.97 14.62 -23.08
C THR A 199 17.60 13.70 -24.25
N ALA A 200 18.54 12.95 -24.80
CA ALA A 200 18.31 12.12 -25.98
C ALA A 200 17.38 10.92 -25.73
N VAL A 201 17.47 10.29 -24.55
CA VAL A 201 16.77 9.03 -24.26
C VAL A 201 15.38 9.25 -23.70
N GLU A 202 15.16 10.29 -22.91
CA GLU A 202 13.87 10.53 -22.26
C GLU A 202 13.24 11.87 -22.68
N ASN A 203 13.89 12.99 -22.39
CA ASN A 203 13.24 14.30 -22.54
C ASN A 203 12.87 14.61 -24.00
N PHE A 204 13.74 14.27 -24.96
CA PHE A 204 13.48 14.46 -26.39
C PHE A 204 12.19 13.76 -26.83
N TRP A 205 11.99 12.51 -26.41
CA TRP A 205 10.83 11.72 -26.78
C TRP A 205 9.54 12.19 -26.10
N LEU A 206 9.62 12.63 -24.84
CA LEU A 206 8.48 13.23 -24.15
C LEU A 206 8.00 14.50 -24.87
N TRP A 207 8.94 15.39 -25.21
CA TRP A 207 8.63 16.65 -25.89
C TRP A 207 8.13 16.44 -27.33
N ILE A 208 8.74 15.54 -28.11
CA ILE A 208 8.30 15.29 -29.48
C ILE A 208 6.91 14.63 -29.50
N ALA A 209 6.60 13.75 -28.54
CA ALA A 209 5.27 13.16 -28.40
C ALA A 209 4.22 14.19 -27.98
N LEU A 210 4.56 15.12 -27.07
CA LEU A 210 3.70 16.26 -26.73
C LEU A 210 3.46 17.18 -27.94
N ALA A 211 4.53 17.52 -28.66
CA ALA A 211 4.44 18.33 -29.87
C ALA A 211 3.59 17.64 -30.95
N ALA A 212 3.78 16.34 -31.16
CA ALA A 212 2.96 15.56 -32.09
C ALA A 212 1.50 15.48 -31.63
N SER A 213 1.23 15.45 -30.32
CA SER A 213 -0.14 15.48 -29.78
C SER A 213 -0.91 16.76 -30.17
N SER A 214 -0.23 17.84 -30.53
CA SER A 214 -0.88 19.03 -31.11
C SER A 214 -1.57 18.75 -32.45
N LEU A 215 -1.20 17.68 -33.16
CA LEU A 215 -1.88 17.23 -34.39
C LEU A 215 -3.32 16.77 -34.15
N TYR A 216 -3.73 16.52 -32.90
CA TYR A 216 -5.14 16.31 -32.58
C TYR A 216 -5.97 17.60 -32.71
N ILE A 217 -5.38 18.79 -32.57
CA ILE A 217 -6.09 20.08 -32.72
C ILE A 217 -6.70 20.24 -34.13
N PRO A 218 -5.93 20.13 -35.24
CA PRO A 218 -6.52 20.20 -36.58
C PRO A 218 -7.51 19.06 -36.85
N LEU A 219 -7.32 17.87 -36.27
CA LEU A 219 -8.29 16.76 -36.37
C LEU A 219 -9.62 17.09 -35.66
N LEU A 220 -9.58 17.81 -34.54
CA LEU A 220 -10.78 18.27 -33.84
C LEU A 220 -11.51 19.39 -34.60
N LEU A 221 -10.74 20.28 -35.24
CA LEU A 221 -11.31 21.33 -36.10
C LEU A 221 -11.92 20.76 -37.38
N TRP A 222 -11.30 19.73 -37.96
CA TRP A 222 -11.89 18.95 -39.05
C TRP A 222 -13.20 18.31 -38.61
N ASP A 223 -13.19 17.56 -37.49
CA ASP A 223 -14.37 16.80 -37.05
C ASP A 223 -15.53 17.72 -36.63
N ALA A 224 -15.22 18.96 -36.25
CA ALA A 224 -16.20 20.02 -36.01
C ALA A 224 -16.73 20.69 -37.31
N GLY A 225 -16.20 20.33 -38.48
CA GLY A 225 -16.61 20.87 -39.78
C GLY A 225 -16.05 22.25 -40.12
N HIS A 226 -15.16 22.80 -39.28
CA HIS A 226 -14.59 24.15 -39.49
C HIS A 226 -13.49 24.18 -40.55
N ILE A 227 -12.86 23.03 -40.82
CA ILE A 227 -11.74 22.91 -41.75
C ILE A 227 -11.96 21.68 -42.63
N MET A 228 -12.04 21.89 -43.94
CA MET A 228 -11.90 20.83 -44.94
C MET A 228 -10.62 21.10 -45.74
N PRO A 229 -9.69 20.14 -45.90
CA PRO A 229 -8.79 20.14 -47.03
C PRO A 229 -9.64 19.89 -48.27
N GLY A 230 -9.65 20.77 -49.25
CA GLY A 230 -8.46 21.10 -50.01
C GLY A 230 -8.13 19.95 -50.96
N ASP A 231 -9.07 19.51 -51.80
CA ASP A 231 -8.80 18.54 -52.87
C ASP A 231 -8.27 19.33 -54.09
N PRO A 232 -7.06 19.05 -54.64
CA PRO A 232 -6.21 17.87 -54.47
C PRO A 232 -4.96 18.03 -53.56
N LYS A 233 -4.82 19.16 -52.84
CA LYS A 233 -3.63 19.48 -52.04
C LYS A 233 -3.94 19.47 -50.54
N TRP A 234 -3.49 18.44 -49.83
CA TRP A 234 -3.74 18.21 -48.38
C TRP A 234 -3.34 19.35 -47.42
N TRP A 235 -2.63 20.38 -47.90
CA TRP A 235 -2.21 21.57 -47.16
C TRP A 235 -3.04 22.83 -47.46
N THR A 236 -4.02 22.75 -48.35
CA THR A 236 -4.99 23.83 -48.60
C THR A 236 -6.19 23.66 -47.69
N PHE A 237 -6.74 24.76 -47.17
CA PHE A 237 -7.85 24.74 -46.20
C PHE A 237 -9.02 25.57 -46.74
N GLU A 238 -10.21 24.98 -46.74
CA GLU A 238 -11.47 25.68 -46.94
C GLU A 238 -12.18 25.81 -45.59
N LEU A 239 -12.43 27.06 -45.18
CA LEU A 239 -13.18 27.36 -43.96
C LEU A 239 -14.67 27.26 -44.28
N SER A 240 -15.32 26.18 -43.85
CA SER A 240 -16.76 26.01 -44.01
C SER A 240 -17.51 26.59 -42.80
N SER A 241 -18.56 27.36 -43.07
CA SER A 241 -19.38 28.06 -42.06
C SER A 241 -20.56 27.21 -41.55
N SER A 242 -20.84 26.04 -42.13
CA SER A 242 -22.01 25.24 -41.74
C SER A 242 -21.70 24.24 -40.63
N SER A 243 -22.27 24.45 -39.44
CA SER A 243 -22.17 23.54 -38.30
C SER A 243 -23.16 22.37 -38.42
N ASP A 244 -22.79 21.29 -39.12
CA ASP A 244 -23.60 20.07 -39.10
C ASP A 244 -23.35 19.23 -37.84
N THR A 245 -24.44 18.92 -37.14
CA THR A 245 -24.47 18.36 -35.77
C THR A 245 -24.25 16.82 -35.74
N TYR A 246 -23.54 16.25 -36.71
CA TYR A 246 -23.40 14.79 -36.87
C TYR A 246 -22.07 14.19 -36.32
N GLY A 247 -21.07 15.01 -35.93
CA GLY A 247 -19.73 14.56 -35.53
C GLY A 247 -19.49 14.19 -34.05
N GLY A 248 -20.44 14.45 -33.15
CA GLY A 248 -20.18 14.50 -31.69
C GLY A 248 -19.53 13.26 -31.05
N ARG A 249 -19.78 12.05 -31.56
CA ARG A 249 -19.26 10.78 -31.00
C ARG A 249 -17.82 10.47 -31.44
N ARG A 250 -17.35 11.04 -32.56
CA ARG A 250 -15.96 10.91 -33.04
C ARG A 250 -15.07 11.97 -32.37
N ARG A 251 -15.61 13.18 -32.20
CA ARG A 251 -15.03 14.30 -31.45
C ARG A 251 -14.64 13.92 -30.04
N SER A 252 -15.54 13.32 -29.28
CA SER A 252 -15.29 12.96 -27.88
C SER A 252 -14.14 11.97 -27.72
N LYS A 253 -13.98 11.01 -28.65
CA LYS A 253 -12.91 10.00 -28.59
C LYS A 253 -11.53 10.57 -28.89
N LEU A 254 -11.43 11.49 -29.85
CA LEU A 254 -10.17 12.15 -30.21
C LEU A 254 -9.69 13.08 -29.08
N VAL A 255 -10.61 13.81 -28.43
CA VAL A 255 -10.29 14.64 -27.26
C VAL A 255 -9.75 13.79 -26.11
N ILE A 256 -10.40 12.65 -25.80
CA ILE A 256 -9.95 11.76 -24.72
C ILE A 256 -8.55 11.21 -24.99
N CYS A 257 -8.25 10.82 -26.23
CA CYS A 257 -6.92 10.33 -26.60
C CYS A 257 -5.84 11.41 -26.46
N ALA A 258 -6.15 12.65 -26.84
CA ALA A 258 -5.23 13.77 -26.70
C ALA A 258 -4.98 14.14 -25.23
N LEU A 259 -6.03 14.17 -24.41
CA LEU A 259 -5.92 14.54 -23.00
C LEU A 259 -5.26 13.46 -22.14
N ALA A 260 -5.44 12.17 -22.49
CA ALA A 260 -4.88 11.05 -21.73
C ALA A 260 -3.35 11.11 -21.62
N TYR A 261 -2.67 11.58 -22.67
CA TYR A 261 -1.22 11.76 -22.66
C TYR A 261 -0.80 13.15 -22.17
N CYS A 262 -1.46 14.22 -22.65
CA CYS A 262 -1.03 15.59 -22.33
C CYS A 262 -1.17 15.93 -20.84
N LEU A 263 -2.24 15.48 -20.17
CA LEU A 263 -2.50 15.85 -18.78
C LEU A 263 -1.47 15.28 -17.80
N PRO A 264 -1.06 14.00 -17.89
CA PRO A 264 -0.01 13.47 -17.03
C PRO A 264 1.40 13.91 -17.42
N VAL A 265 1.69 14.03 -18.72
CA VAL A 265 3.06 14.19 -19.22
C VAL A 265 3.54 15.63 -19.19
N LEU A 266 2.67 16.61 -19.51
CA LEU A 266 3.06 18.02 -19.61
C LEU A 266 3.65 18.58 -18.31
N PRO A 267 3.05 18.37 -17.12
CA PRO A 267 3.62 18.86 -15.87
C PRO A 267 5.02 18.27 -15.58
N THR A 268 5.22 16.99 -15.87
CA THR A 268 6.51 16.31 -15.69
C THR A 268 7.55 16.76 -16.69
N ALA A 269 7.18 16.94 -17.96
CA ALA A 269 8.08 17.44 -18.99
C ALA A 269 8.59 18.85 -18.67
N LEU A 270 7.70 19.72 -18.16
CA LEU A 270 8.07 21.05 -17.68
C LEU A 270 9.00 20.97 -16.47
N ALA A 271 8.65 20.21 -15.43
CA ALA A 271 9.46 20.06 -14.23
C ALA A 271 10.89 19.56 -14.55
N ARG A 272 11.00 18.57 -15.46
CA ARG A 272 12.29 18.04 -15.92
C ARG A 272 13.09 19.02 -16.76
N TRP A 273 12.43 19.81 -17.61
CA TRP A 273 13.10 20.86 -18.39
C TRP A 273 13.76 21.90 -17.49
N PHE A 274 13.06 22.33 -16.43
CA PHE A 274 13.64 23.26 -15.45
C PHE A 274 14.86 22.68 -14.73
N LEU A 275 14.87 21.38 -14.39
CA LEU A 275 16.05 20.72 -13.81
C LEU A 275 17.25 20.73 -14.77
N VAL A 276 17.02 20.54 -16.07
CA VAL A 276 18.08 20.61 -17.09
C VAL A 276 18.63 22.04 -17.25
N VAL A 277 17.77 23.06 -17.17
CA VAL A 277 18.16 24.47 -17.37
C VAL A 277 18.83 25.09 -16.12
N HIS A 278 18.36 24.75 -14.92
CA HIS A 278 18.81 25.38 -13.67
C HIS A 278 19.70 24.48 -12.80
N GLY A 279 19.91 23.23 -13.21
CA GLY A 279 20.68 22.23 -12.46
C GLY A 279 19.89 21.62 -11.31
N ASP A 280 20.35 20.45 -10.84
CA ASP A 280 19.66 19.64 -9.83
C ASP A 280 19.62 20.28 -8.42
N VAL A 281 20.28 21.43 -8.24
CA VAL A 281 20.45 22.14 -6.95
C VAL A 281 19.31 23.12 -6.64
N LYS A 282 18.51 23.52 -7.64
CA LYS A 282 17.39 24.47 -7.47
C LYS A 282 16.13 23.90 -8.12
N PRO A 283 15.36 23.03 -7.43
CA PRO A 283 14.12 22.51 -7.99
C PRO A 283 13.16 23.67 -8.31
N PHE A 284 12.46 23.55 -9.45
CA PHE A 284 11.49 24.52 -9.98
C PHE A 284 10.38 24.93 -8.99
N ALA A 285 10.11 24.07 -7.99
CA ALA A 285 9.09 24.28 -6.98
C ALA A 285 9.49 23.55 -5.68
N ALA A 286 8.77 23.82 -4.59
CA ALA A 286 8.92 23.09 -3.34
C ALA A 286 8.77 21.56 -3.58
N ALA A 287 9.46 20.75 -2.78
CA ALA A 287 9.53 19.29 -2.96
C ALA A 287 8.14 18.66 -3.10
N GLU A 288 7.16 19.18 -2.37
CA GLU A 288 5.75 18.76 -2.38
C GLU A 288 5.13 18.85 -3.78
N ALA A 289 5.40 19.93 -4.52
CA ALA A 289 4.88 20.10 -5.87
C ALA A 289 5.49 19.08 -6.85
N GLN A 290 6.76 18.69 -6.65
CA GLN A 290 7.39 17.66 -7.47
C GLN A 290 6.76 16.28 -7.24
N PHE A 291 6.42 15.93 -5.99
CA PHE A 291 5.70 14.69 -5.69
C PHE A 291 4.29 14.70 -6.27
N ILE A 292 3.57 15.83 -6.28
CA ILE A 292 2.26 15.95 -6.94
C ILE A 292 2.41 15.70 -8.44
N VAL A 293 3.35 16.38 -9.10
CA VAL A 293 3.61 16.22 -10.54
C VAL A 293 3.96 14.76 -10.87
N LYS A 294 4.85 14.15 -10.06
CA LYS A 294 5.21 12.75 -10.20
C LYS A 294 4.01 11.83 -9.97
N GLY A 295 3.16 12.12 -8.99
CA GLY A 295 1.95 11.35 -8.68
C GLY A 295 0.95 11.37 -9.83
N ILE A 296 0.70 12.54 -10.43
CA ILE A 296 -0.17 12.67 -11.62
C ILE A 296 0.42 11.84 -12.77
N PHE A 297 1.73 11.91 -12.99
CA PHE A 297 2.39 11.12 -14.03
C PHE A 297 2.34 9.61 -13.76
N SER A 298 2.42 9.19 -12.49
CA SER A 298 2.25 7.80 -12.08
C SER A 298 0.83 7.26 -12.32
N LEU A 299 -0.17 8.13 -12.58
CA LEU A 299 -1.52 7.74 -12.99
C LEU A 299 -1.67 7.52 -14.52
N SER A 300 -0.58 7.64 -15.31
CA SER A 300 -0.63 7.50 -16.77
C SER A 300 -1.31 6.20 -17.23
N GLY A 301 -0.99 5.07 -16.58
CA GLY A 301 -1.57 3.78 -16.94
C GLY A 301 -3.08 3.73 -16.78
N ILE A 302 -3.66 4.44 -15.80
CA ILE A 302 -5.13 4.57 -15.67
C ILE A 302 -5.68 5.40 -16.84
N CYS A 303 -5.05 6.53 -17.14
CA CYS A 303 -5.44 7.40 -18.25
C CYS A 303 -5.42 6.64 -19.59
N ASP A 304 -4.40 5.84 -19.84
CA ASP A 304 -4.25 5.06 -21.07
C ASP A 304 -5.23 3.88 -21.13
N VAL A 305 -5.52 3.22 -20.01
CA VAL A 305 -6.59 2.20 -19.92
C VAL A 305 -7.97 2.80 -20.21
N VAL A 306 -8.26 3.99 -19.66
CA VAL A 306 -9.51 4.71 -19.92
C VAL A 306 -9.60 5.12 -21.38
N ALA A 307 -8.53 5.70 -21.93
CA ALA A 307 -8.45 6.06 -23.35
C ALA A 307 -8.65 4.85 -24.25
N PHE A 308 -8.03 3.71 -23.93
CA PHE A 308 -8.18 2.46 -24.67
C PHE A 308 -9.64 1.98 -24.68
N LYS A 309 -10.31 1.95 -23.51
CA LYS A 309 -11.73 1.54 -23.41
C LYS A 309 -12.65 2.46 -24.21
N LEU A 310 -12.44 3.77 -24.11
CA LEU A 310 -13.33 4.78 -24.70
C LEU A 310 -13.10 4.96 -26.21
N ALA A 311 -11.84 4.92 -26.66
CA ALA A 311 -11.50 5.02 -28.07
C ALA A 311 -12.01 3.80 -28.85
N ARG A 312 -12.02 2.60 -28.25
CA ARG A 312 -12.26 1.34 -28.95
C ARG A 312 -13.26 0.41 -28.25
N SER A 313 -14.48 0.91 -28.05
CA SER A 313 -15.65 0.17 -27.55
C SER A 313 -16.10 -1.06 -28.37
N GLY A 314 -15.37 -1.45 -29.43
CA GLY A 314 -15.73 -2.58 -30.30
C GLY A 314 -14.56 -3.50 -30.71
N LEU A 315 -13.33 -3.28 -30.23
CA LEU A 315 -12.18 -4.06 -30.67
C LEU A 315 -11.47 -4.72 -29.49
N LEU A 316 -11.99 -5.91 -29.17
CA LEU A 316 -11.43 -7.05 -28.42
C LEU A 316 -12.61 -7.76 -27.76
N LEU A 317 -13.52 -8.27 -28.60
CA LEU A 317 -14.59 -9.21 -28.20
C LEU A 317 -15.63 -8.72 -27.21
N PHE A 318 -15.74 -7.41 -27.01
CA PHE A 318 -16.92 -6.83 -26.36
C PHE A 318 -17.99 -6.62 -27.44
N PRO A 319 -19.16 -7.28 -27.33
CA PRO A 319 -20.25 -7.04 -28.27
C PRO A 319 -20.62 -5.56 -28.23
N SER A 320 -20.60 -4.89 -29.39
CA SER A 320 -21.26 -3.58 -29.51
C SER A 320 -22.76 -3.79 -29.30
N ALA A 321 -23.29 -3.27 -28.20
CA ALA A 321 -24.72 -3.13 -28.04
C ALA A 321 -25.20 -2.08 -29.05
N GLY A 322 -25.80 -2.55 -30.16
CA GLY A 322 -26.52 -1.71 -31.10
C GLY A 322 -25.87 -1.57 -32.47
N MET A 323 -25.96 -2.60 -33.29
CA MET A 323 -26.12 -2.42 -34.73
C MET A 323 -26.93 -3.62 -35.26
N SER A 324 -28.25 -3.43 -35.29
CA SER A 324 -29.16 -4.31 -35.99
C SER A 324 -28.69 -4.45 -37.44
N THR A 325 -28.55 -5.69 -37.86
CA THR A 325 -28.30 -6.07 -39.25
C THR A 325 -29.58 -5.79 -40.01
N ASP A 326 -29.61 -4.79 -40.88
CA ASP A 326 -30.63 -4.67 -41.93
C ASP A 326 -30.07 -5.34 -43.19
N PRO A 327 -30.61 -6.49 -43.63
CA PRO A 327 -30.32 -7.06 -44.92
C PRO A 327 -31.44 -6.66 -45.89
N SER A 328 -31.29 -5.53 -46.59
CA SER A 328 -32.19 -5.22 -47.71
C SER A 328 -31.55 -4.23 -48.68
N SER A 329 -30.70 -4.75 -49.56
CA SER A 329 -30.39 -4.13 -50.85
C SER A 329 -30.27 -5.21 -51.93
N LEU A 330 -31.41 -5.76 -52.34
CA LEU A 330 -31.53 -6.50 -53.59
C LEU A 330 -32.94 -6.31 -54.16
N SER A 331 -32.93 -5.76 -55.38
CA SER A 331 -33.95 -5.82 -56.43
C SER A 331 -35.35 -5.24 -56.18
N GLY A 332 -35.68 -4.23 -56.98
CA GLY A 332 -36.63 -4.47 -58.06
C GLY A 332 -38.09 -4.06 -57.81
N GLN A 333 -38.43 -2.91 -58.38
CA GLN A 333 -39.63 -2.64 -59.17
C GLN A 333 -41.04 -3.06 -58.64
N ARG A 334 -41.90 -2.03 -58.71
CA ARG A 334 -43.30 -2.03 -59.18
C ARG A 334 -44.36 -1.91 -58.10
N ALA A 335 -45.00 -0.74 -58.16
CA ALA A 335 -46.33 -0.48 -57.62
C ALA A 335 -47.36 -1.39 -58.29
N ASP A 336 -48.32 -1.90 -57.52
CA ASP A 336 -49.73 -1.94 -57.90
C ASP A 336 -50.64 -2.26 -56.69
N SER A 337 -51.50 -1.28 -56.40
CA SER A 337 -52.89 -1.34 -55.95
C SER A 337 -53.38 -1.97 -54.63
N PRO A 338 -54.49 -1.42 -54.05
CA PRO A 338 -55.04 -1.76 -52.73
C PRO A 338 -56.34 -2.58 -52.81
N ALA A 339 -56.67 -3.34 -51.76
CA ALA A 339 -58.04 -3.71 -51.35
C ALA A 339 -57.98 -4.53 -50.04
N SER A 340 -58.51 -4.03 -48.93
CA SER A 340 -59.87 -4.33 -48.44
C SER A 340 -60.15 -5.83 -48.21
N SER A 341 -60.16 -6.24 -46.94
CA SER A 341 -61.35 -6.95 -46.40
C SER A 341 -61.43 -6.83 -44.88
N LYS A 342 -62.65 -6.55 -44.42
CA LYS A 342 -63.11 -6.55 -43.03
C LYS A 342 -63.23 -7.99 -42.52
N SER A 343 -63.06 -8.23 -41.22
CA SER A 343 -64.16 -8.70 -40.34
C SER A 343 -63.68 -9.29 -39.00
N SER A 344 -64.53 -9.10 -37.98
CA SER A 344 -64.79 -10.00 -36.84
C SER A 344 -63.67 -10.15 -35.79
N LEU A 345 -63.65 -9.41 -34.68
CA LEU A 345 -64.50 -9.57 -33.48
C LEU A 345 -64.72 -11.04 -33.04
N ALA A 346 -63.99 -11.51 -32.03
CA ALA A 346 -64.53 -12.15 -30.81
C ALA A 346 -63.42 -12.86 -29.98
N ASN A 347 -63.31 -12.40 -28.74
CA ASN A 347 -62.75 -13.01 -27.54
C ASN A 347 -62.42 -14.51 -27.54
N THR A 348 -61.27 -14.85 -26.95
CA THR A 348 -61.24 -15.71 -25.76
C THR A 348 -59.95 -15.46 -24.98
N GLY A 349 -60.11 -15.14 -23.70
CA GLY A 349 -59.00 -15.07 -22.76
C GLY A 349 -58.46 -16.47 -22.47
N ALA A 350 -57.14 -16.59 -22.48
CA ALA A 350 -56.43 -17.61 -21.73
C ALA A 350 -55.24 -16.89 -21.06
N GLY A 351 -55.48 -16.43 -19.84
CA GLY A 351 -54.42 -15.96 -18.96
C GLY A 351 -53.49 -17.11 -18.63
N GLU A 352 -52.37 -17.20 -19.35
CA GLU A 352 -51.27 -18.06 -18.95
C GLU A 352 -50.58 -17.43 -17.74
N LYS A 353 -51.05 -17.82 -16.55
CA LYS A 353 -50.31 -17.66 -15.29
C LYS A 353 -48.98 -18.40 -15.44
N ILE A 354 -47.96 -17.73 -15.96
CA ILE A 354 -46.57 -18.20 -15.86
C ILE A 354 -46.20 -18.18 -14.38
N SER A 355 -46.31 -19.37 -13.82
CA SER A 355 -46.00 -19.79 -12.47
C SER A 355 -44.75 -19.10 -11.90
N GLY A 356 -44.97 -18.25 -10.88
CA GLY A 356 -43.92 -17.66 -10.02
C GLY A 356 -43.04 -18.68 -9.28
N LYS A 357 -43.27 -19.99 -9.45
CA LYS A 357 -42.43 -21.06 -8.90
C LYS A 357 -41.10 -21.25 -9.66
N LYS A 358 -40.97 -20.83 -10.93
CA LYS A 358 -39.69 -20.95 -11.67
C LYS A 358 -38.69 -19.83 -11.37
N PHE A 359 -39.17 -18.63 -11.02
CA PHE A 359 -38.31 -17.49 -10.65
C PHE A 359 -37.62 -17.69 -9.29
N TRP A 360 -38.30 -18.34 -8.34
CA TRP A 360 -37.78 -18.59 -6.99
C TRP A 360 -36.73 -19.71 -6.91
N LYS A 361 -36.69 -20.68 -7.86
CA LYS A 361 -35.75 -21.82 -7.80
C LYS A 361 -34.28 -21.44 -8.06
N GLY A 362 -33.99 -20.30 -8.70
CA GLY A 362 -32.63 -19.82 -8.95
C GLY A 362 -32.12 -18.78 -7.93
N GLN A 363 -33.03 -18.06 -7.27
CA GLN A 363 -32.71 -16.94 -6.36
C GLN A 363 -32.08 -17.41 -5.04
N TRP A 364 -32.49 -18.57 -4.50
CA TRP A 364 -31.87 -19.11 -3.28
C TRP A 364 -30.38 -19.41 -3.49
N LYS A 365 -29.97 -20.05 -4.59
CA LYS A 365 -28.55 -20.37 -4.81
C LYS A 365 -27.64 -19.12 -4.80
N LEU A 366 -28.13 -18.01 -5.36
CA LEU A 366 -27.43 -16.73 -5.33
C LEU A 366 -27.41 -16.12 -3.93
N ALA A 367 -28.55 -16.13 -3.23
CA ALA A 367 -28.64 -15.66 -1.85
C ALA A 367 -27.69 -16.43 -0.92
N LEU A 368 -27.63 -17.76 -1.06
CA LEU A 368 -26.72 -18.62 -0.31
C LEU A 368 -25.25 -18.27 -0.60
N PHE A 369 -24.89 -18.07 -1.87
CA PHE A 369 -23.53 -17.65 -2.24
C PHE A 369 -23.15 -16.31 -1.62
N ILE A 370 -24.05 -15.32 -1.65
CA ILE A 370 -23.82 -14.01 -1.03
C ILE A 370 -23.68 -14.14 0.48
N CYS A 371 -24.53 -14.93 1.14
CA CYS A 371 -24.45 -15.17 2.58
C CYS A 371 -23.12 -15.83 2.97
N VAL A 372 -22.67 -16.84 2.22
CA VAL A 372 -21.37 -17.51 2.45
C VAL A 372 -20.21 -16.54 2.23
N TRP A 373 -20.23 -15.77 1.14
CA TRP A 373 -19.20 -14.77 0.85
C TRP A 373 -19.11 -13.69 1.93
N PHE A 374 -20.26 -13.19 2.43
CA PHE A 374 -20.29 -12.24 3.52
C PHE A 374 -19.80 -12.87 4.83
N ALA A 375 -20.20 -14.10 5.14
CA ALA A 375 -19.74 -14.83 6.32
C ALA A 375 -18.21 -15.01 6.31
N ILE A 376 -17.59 -15.32 5.16
CA ILE A 376 -16.13 -15.41 5.03
C ILE A 376 -15.46 -14.08 5.37
N ASN A 377 -16.02 -12.96 4.91
CA ASN A 377 -15.51 -11.62 5.23
C ASN A 377 -15.61 -11.29 6.72
N VAL A 378 -16.73 -11.63 7.36
CA VAL A 378 -16.92 -11.46 8.80
C VAL A 378 -15.94 -12.32 9.59
N LEU A 379 -15.76 -13.58 9.20
CA LEU A 379 -14.80 -14.50 9.82
C LEU A 379 -13.37 -13.97 9.69
N TYR A 380 -13.01 -13.43 8.53
CA TYR A 380 -11.70 -12.80 8.33
C TYR A 380 -11.52 -11.57 9.22
N ALA A 381 -12.54 -10.71 9.33
CA ALA A 381 -12.49 -9.54 10.22
C ALA A 381 -12.29 -9.96 11.69
N ILE A 382 -13.00 -11.00 12.15
CA ILE A 382 -12.81 -11.58 13.49
C ILE A 382 -11.38 -12.13 13.66
N TRP A 383 -10.85 -12.79 12.63
CA TRP A 383 -9.51 -13.35 12.64
C TRP A 383 -8.42 -12.26 12.76
N VAL A 384 -8.57 -11.15 12.05
CA VAL A 384 -7.71 -9.95 12.17
C VAL A 384 -7.87 -9.28 13.53
N LEU A 385 -9.09 -9.19 14.08
CA LEU A 385 -9.28 -8.64 15.43
C LEU A 385 -8.59 -9.50 16.49
N TYR A 386 -8.60 -10.82 16.34
CA TYR A 386 -7.88 -11.72 17.23
C TYR A 386 -6.37 -11.54 17.13
N TYR A 387 -5.84 -11.32 15.91
CA TYR A 387 -4.44 -10.95 15.70
C TYR A 387 -4.08 -9.66 16.45
N ILE A 388 -4.84 -8.59 16.23
CA ILE A 388 -4.61 -7.28 16.84
C ILE A 388 -4.67 -7.39 18.37
N ARG A 389 -5.67 -8.11 18.91
CA ARG A 389 -5.81 -8.32 20.35
C ARG A 389 -4.62 -9.08 20.93
N SER A 390 -4.13 -10.11 20.24
CA SER A 390 -2.97 -10.88 20.69
C SER A 390 -1.66 -10.06 20.64
N ALA A 391 -1.59 -9.05 19.77
CA ALA A 391 -0.47 -8.12 19.68
C ALA A 391 -0.52 -6.99 20.74
N THR A 392 -1.71 -6.59 21.20
CA THR A 392 -1.89 -5.51 22.20
C THR A 392 -2.06 -6.03 23.63
N ASP A 393 -2.42 -7.29 23.78
CA ASP A 393 -2.55 -7.97 25.06
C ASP A 393 -1.86 -9.33 25.00
N PRO A 394 -0.51 -9.35 25.07
CA PRO A 394 0.24 -10.58 24.89
C PRO A 394 0.05 -11.59 26.04
N ASN A 395 -0.46 -11.16 27.20
CA ASN A 395 -0.56 -11.98 28.40
C ASN A 395 -2.00 -12.03 28.97
N PRO A 396 -2.54 -13.23 29.30
CA PRO A 396 -1.89 -14.53 29.19
C PRO A 396 -1.73 -14.97 27.73
N ARG A 397 -0.67 -15.72 27.43
CA ARG A 397 -0.37 -16.14 26.06
C ARG A 397 -1.46 -17.08 25.54
N THR A 398 -1.88 -16.81 24.32
CA THR A 398 -2.79 -17.63 23.53
C THR A 398 -2.02 -18.66 22.70
N ALA A 399 -2.72 -19.55 22.01
CA ALA A 399 -2.08 -20.50 21.08
C ALA A 399 -1.30 -19.81 19.95
N VAL A 400 -1.65 -18.56 19.61
CA VAL A 400 -1.08 -17.81 18.48
C VAL A 400 0.26 -17.16 18.85
N ASN A 401 0.37 -16.61 20.05
CA ASN A 401 1.57 -15.91 20.54
C ASN A 401 2.32 -16.72 21.61
N LYS A 402 2.14 -18.05 21.65
CA LYS A 402 2.84 -18.94 22.58
C LYS A 402 4.35 -19.03 22.27
N ASN A 403 4.70 -19.00 20.99
CA ASN A 403 6.07 -18.98 20.50
C ASN A 403 6.22 -18.04 19.31
N HIS A 404 7.44 -17.51 19.11
CA HIS A 404 7.73 -16.57 18.02
C HIS A 404 7.41 -17.16 16.64
N ALA A 405 7.78 -18.42 16.39
CA ALA A 405 7.52 -19.10 15.12
C ALA A 405 6.01 -19.23 14.82
N GLY A 406 5.18 -19.52 15.83
CA GLY A 406 3.73 -19.59 15.68
C GLY A 406 3.12 -18.23 15.37
N TRP A 407 3.62 -17.18 16.02
CA TRP A 407 3.23 -15.80 15.73
C TRP A 407 3.55 -15.40 14.29
N GLN A 408 4.77 -15.67 13.83
CA GLN A 408 5.22 -15.40 12.46
C GLN A 408 4.39 -16.16 11.41
N ALA A 409 4.12 -17.44 11.65
CA ALA A 409 3.31 -18.25 10.75
C ALA A 409 1.87 -17.72 10.66
N TYR A 410 1.27 -17.38 11.81
CA TYR A 410 -0.08 -16.84 11.87
C TYR A 410 -0.18 -15.48 11.14
N TYR A 411 0.80 -14.60 11.37
CA TYR A 411 0.96 -13.34 10.64
C TYR A 411 1.00 -13.60 9.12
N LEU A 412 1.92 -14.45 8.65
CA LEU A 412 2.11 -14.70 7.22
C LEU A 412 0.83 -15.24 6.55
N ILE A 413 0.19 -16.24 7.14
CA ILE A 413 -1.02 -16.87 6.60
C ILE A 413 -2.16 -15.85 6.52
N MET A 414 -2.34 -15.02 7.55
CA MET A 414 -3.37 -13.98 7.56
C MET A 414 -3.17 -12.96 6.42
N TYR A 415 -1.93 -12.52 6.15
CA TYR A 415 -1.63 -11.60 5.04
C TYR A 415 -1.89 -12.22 3.68
N VAL A 416 -1.42 -13.45 3.47
CA VAL A 416 -1.64 -14.19 2.22
C VAL A 416 -3.13 -14.36 1.96
N PHE A 417 -3.89 -14.78 2.98
CA PHE A 417 -5.34 -14.94 2.86
C PHE A 417 -6.05 -13.60 2.64
N GLY A 418 -5.64 -12.55 3.35
CA GLY A 418 -6.14 -11.18 3.19
C GLY A 418 -5.98 -10.66 1.76
N PHE A 419 -4.82 -10.90 1.14
CA PHE A 419 -4.58 -10.57 -0.25
C PHE A 419 -5.57 -11.27 -1.20
N PHE A 420 -5.74 -12.59 -1.06
CA PHE A 420 -6.68 -13.34 -1.89
C PHE A 420 -8.13 -12.91 -1.66
N LEU A 421 -8.55 -12.72 -0.41
CA LEU A 421 -9.90 -12.29 -0.08
C LEU A 421 -10.20 -10.88 -0.62
N GLY A 422 -9.23 -9.95 -0.51
CA GLY A 422 -9.32 -8.62 -1.10
C GLY A 422 -9.52 -8.67 -2.62
N CYS A 423 -8.74 -9.49 -3.34
CA CYS A 423 -8.92 -9.71 -4.78
C CYS A 423 -10.32 -10.27 -5.10
N VAL A 424 -10.79 -11.28 -4.36
CA VAL A 424 -12.12 -11.87 -4.55
C VAL A 424 -13.22 -10.84 -4.30
N ASN A 425 -13.08 -10.00 -3.27
CA ASN A 425 -14.03 -8.93 -2.97
C ASN A 425 -14.09 -7.90 -4.09
N ILE A 426 -12.94 -7.44 -4.60
CA ILE A 426 -12.87 -6.50 -5.72
C ILE A 426 -13.57 -7.09 -6.95
N ILE A 427 -13.27 -8.34 -7.31
CA ILE A 427 -13.89 -9.02 -8.45
C ILE A 427 -15.41 -9.14 -8.26
N THR A 428 -15.86 -9.52 -7.06
CA THR A 428 -17.28 -9.71 -6.73
C THR A 428 -18.04 -8.38 -6.79
N TRP A 429 -17.46 -7.29 -6.28
CA TRP A 429 -18.06 -5.96 -6.35
C TRP A 429 -18.06 -5.40 -7.77
N ILE A 430 -17.00 -5.59 -8.56
CA ILE A 430 -16.98 -5.22 -9.98
C ILE A 430 -18.10 -5.94 -10.73
N TRP A 431 -18.25 -7.26 -10.51
CA TRP A 431 -19.33 -8.04 -11.10
C TRP A 431 -20.70 -7.51 -10.67
N PHE A 432 -20.92 -7.27 -9.37
CA PHE A 432 -22.17 -6.75 -8.82
C PHE A 432 -22.57 -5.41 -9.46
N PHE A 433 -21.65 -4.44 -9.51
CA PHE A 433 -21.91 -3.13 -10.12
C PHE A 433 -22.16 -3.21 -11.63
N GLN A 434 -21.49 -4.13 -12.35
CA GLN A 434 -21.75 -4.36 -13.78
C GLN A 434 -23.16 -4.94 -14.02
N THR A 435 -23.63 -5.86 -13.18
CA THR A 435 -25.01 -6.35 -13.23
C THR A 435 -26.04 -5.28 -12.88
N MET A 436 -25.75 -4.42 -11.89
CA MET A 436 -26.63 -3.31 -11.49
C MET A 436 -26.65 -2.16 -12.51
N ALA A 437 -25.57 -1.97 -13.28
CA ALA A 437 -25.48 -0.96 -14.34
C ALA A 437 -26.08 -1.45 -15.67
N SER A 438 -26.42 -2.73 -15.80
CA SER A 438 -27.11 -3.25 -16.98
C SER A 438 -28.51 -2.60 -17.05
N PRO A 439 -28.92 -2.07 -18.22
CA PRO A 439 -30.18 -1.38 -18.36
C PRO A 439 -31.33 -2.39 -18.26
N THR A 440 -31.78 -2.70 -17.05
CA THR A 440 -33.14 -3.21 -16.86
C THR A 440 -34.06 -2.11 -17.38
N ARG A 441 -34.85 -2.46 -18.40
CA ARG A 441 -35.84 -1.62 -19.09
C ARG A 441 -36.40 -0.54 -18.16
N PRO A 442 -36.50 0.73 -18.60
CA PRO A 442 -37.08 1.78 -17.77
C PRO A 442 -38.45 1.30 -17.30
N LEU A 443 -38.54 0.95 -16.01
CA LEU A 443 -39.84 0.85 -15.36
C LEU A 443 -40.38 2.28 -15.40
N ALA A 444 -41.49 2.41 -16.13
CA ALA A 444 -42.22 3.63 -16.43
C ALA A 444 -41.98 4.75 -15.41
N ASP A 445 -41.57 5.89 -15.94
CA ASP A 445 -41.44 7.18 -15.24
C ASP A 445 -42.63 7.45 -14.33
N GLY A 446 -42.43 7.26 -13.03
CA GLY A 446 -43.38 7.60 -11.98
C GLY A 446 -42.76 7.60 -10.58
N GLY A 447 -41.44 7.49 -10.47
CA GLY A 447 -40.75 7.50 -9.17
C GLY A 447 -40.58 8.92 -8.64
N SER A 448 -41.06 9.18 -7.42
CA SER A 448 -40.90 10.48 -6.75
C SER A 448 -39.43 10.89 -6.68
N HIS A 449 -39.15 12.21 -6.75
CA HIS A 449 -37.80 12.78 -6.63
C HIS A 449 -37.04 12.24 -5.39
N LEU A 450 -37.76 11.99 -4.30
CA LEU A 450 -37.23 11.41 -3.07
C LEU A 450 -36.70 9.97 -3.27
N GLY A 451 -37.36 9.15 -4.09
CA GLY A 451 -36.92 7.79 -4.42
C GLY A 451 -35.69 7.75 -5.33
N ASN A 452 -35.49 8.77 -6.16
CA ASN A 452 -34.26 8.91 -6.97
C ASN A 452 -33.06 9.28 -6.10
N VAL A 453 -33.23 10.24 -5.18
CA VAL A 453 -32.20 10.64 -4.21
C VAL A 453 -31.83 9.45 -3.30
N PHE A 454 -32.81 8.72 -2.77
CA PHE A 454 -32.56 7.54 -1.94
C PHE A 454 -31.76 6.45 -2.68
N ARG A 455 -32.09 6.15 -3.94
CA ARG A 455 -31.33 5.19 -4.76
C ARG A 455 -29.90 5.64 -5.03
N TRP A 456 -29.67 6.94 -5.19
CA TRP A 456 -28.33 7.50 -5.38
C TRP A 456 -27.48 7.41 -4.10
N LEU A 457 -28.05 7.77 -2.95
CA LEU A 457 -27.40 7.62 -1.64
C LEU A 457 -27.06 6.16 -1.33
N MET A 458 -27.97 5.23 -1.60
CA MET A 458 -27.69 3.80 -1.42
C MET A 458 -26.56 3.28 -2.32
N ARG A 459 -26.41 3.81 -3.55
CA ARG A 459 -25.28 3.46 -4.42
C ARG A 459 -23.96 3.97 -3.86
N LEU A 460 -23.91 5.19 -3.33
CA LEU A 460 -22.72 5.72 -2.68
C LEU A 460 -22.32 4.90 -1.45
N LEU A 461 -23.28 4.54 -0.61
CA LEU A 461 -23.03 3.68 0.55
C LEU A 461 -22.47 2.33 0.13
N LEU A 462 -23.04 1.69 -0.90
CA LEU A 462 -22.54 0.42 -1.43
C LEU A 462 -21.13 0.53 -2.02
N ILE A 463 -20.79 1.65 -2.66
CA ILE A 463 -19.42 1.91 -3.14
C ILE A 463 -18.45 2.04 -1.97
N ALA A 464 -18.82 2.76 -0.91
CA ALA A 464 -17.98 2.88 0.29
C ALA A 464 -17.74 1.51 0.95
N VAL A 465 -18.80 0.69 1.08
CA VAL A 465 -18.68 -0.70 1.58
C VAL A 465 -17.82 -1.55 0.64
N ALA A 466 -17.95 -1.39 -0.68
CA ALA A 466 -17.14 -2.11 -1.67
C ALA A 466 -15.65 -1.77 -1.56
N VAL A 467 -15.33 -0.48 -1.39
CA VAL A 467 -13.95 -0.02 -1.17
C VAL A 467 -13.41 -0.57 0.14
N MET A 468 -14.19 -0.52 1.22
CA MET A 468 -13.78 -1.06 2.52
C MET A 468 -13.56 -2.58 2.49
N MET A 469 -14.47 -3.34 1.87
CA MET A 469 -14.31 -4.79 1.73
C MET A 469 -13.21 -5.16 0.72
N GLY A 470 -13.00 -4.35 -0.31
CA GLY A 470 -11.96 -4.56 -1.30
C GLY A 470 -10.57 -4.28 -0.74
N LEU A 471 -10.36 -3.09 -0.18
CA LEU A 471 -9.07 -2.64 0.33
C LEU A 471 -8.77 -3.13 1.75
N GLY A 472 -9.80 -3.26 2.59
CA GLY A 472 -9.67 -3.62 4.01
C GLY A 472 -8.78 -4.84 4.23
N PRO A 473 -9.00 -5.99 3.57
CA PRO A 473 -8.17 -7.17 3.77
C PRO A 473 -6.67 -7.00 3.47
N PHE A 474 -6.29 -6.07 2.59
CA PHE A 474 -4.88 -5.79 2.29
C PHE A 474 -4.20 -4.97 3.39
N PHE A 475 -4.93 -4.04 4.00
CA PHE A 475 -4.35 -3.04 4.91
C PHE A 475 -4.70 -3.25 6.37
N SER A 476 -5.78 -3.98 6.68
CA SER A 476 -6.31 -4.10 8.04
C SER A 476 -5.31 -4.69 9.04
N PRO A 477 -4.46 -5.67 8.70
CA PRO A 477 -3.43 -6.14 9.63
C PRO A 477 -2.35 -5.10 9.92
N PHE A 478 -1.94 -4.32 8.92
CA PHE A 478 -0.85 -3.34 9.01
C PHE A 478 -1.28 -2.08 9.77
N VAL A 479 -2.40 -1.48 9.34
CA VAL A 479 -2.93 -0.26 9.95
C VAL A 479 -3.47 -0.57 11.35
N GLY A 480 -4.17 -1.69 11.49
CA GLY A 480 -4.80 -2.10 12.73
C GLY A 480 -3.79 -2.31 13.87
N ILE A 481 -2.68 -3.00 13.61
CA ILE A 481 -1.69 -3.28 14.67
C ILE A 481 -0.94 -2.04 15.12
N LYS A 482 -0.55 -1.14 14.20
CA LYS A 482 0.18 0.09 14.53
C LYS A 482 -0.67 1.02 15.37
N LEU A 483 -1.92 1.24 14.95
CA LEU A 483 -2.86 2.09 15.67
C LEU A 483 -3.21 1.49 17.05
N ALA A 484 -3.48 0.17 17.09
CA ALA A 484 -3.87 -0.48 18.33
C ALA A 484 -2.71 -0.59 19.33
N ARG A 485 -1.45 -0.78 18.87
CA ARG A 485 -0.28 -0.75 19.75
C ARG A 485 -0.02 0.65 20.31
N ALA A 486 -0.14 1.70 19.51
CA ALA A 486 -0.02 3.08 20.01
C ALA A 486 -1.09 3.38 21.08
N GLN A 487 -2.34 2.99 20.83
CA GLN A 487 -3.42 3.14 21.80
C GLN A 487 -3.18 2.30 23.06
N ALA A 488 -2.73 1.06 22.91
CA ALA A 488 -2.42 0.18 24.03
C ALA A 488 -1.24 0.73 24.85
N TYR A 489 -0.20 1.26 24.21
CA TYR A 489 0.92 1.86 24.90
C TYR A 489 0.48 3.01 25.81
N LEU A 490 -0.46 3.85 25.35
CA LEU A 490 -0.97 4.97 26.15
C LEU A 490 -1.92 4.56 27.28
N HIS A 491 -2.84 3.63 27.03
CA HIS A 491 -3.98 3.40 27.92
C HIS A 491 -3.95 2.07 28.68
N ARG A 492 -3.01 1.17 28.39
CA ARG A 492 -3.06 -0.19 28.96
C ARG A 492 -2.86 -0.22 30.48
N CYS A 493 -2.10 0.71 31.02
CA CYS A 493 -1.86 0.81 32.46
C CYS A 493 -2.86 1.71 33.19
N ASP A 494 -3.92 2.21 32.54
CA ASP A 494 -4.89 3.13 33.18
C ASP A 494 -5.64 2.50 34.36
N SER A 495 -5.78 1.18 34.39
CA SER A 495 -6.40 0.46 35.52
C SER A 495 -5.45 0.13 36.67
N TYR A 496 -4.18 0.53 36.58
CA TYR A 496 -3.12 0.22 37.54
C TYR A 496 -2.65 1.51 38.22
N ALA A 497 -2.20 1.41 39.48
CA ALA A 497 -1.74 2.58 40.23
C ALA A 497 -0.34 3.03 39.81
N VAL A 498 0.49 2.11 39.31
CA VAL A 498 1.88 2.35 38.92
C VAL A 498 2.09 1.95 37.46
N GLU A 499 2.64 2.89 36.69
CA GLU A 499 3.15 2.67 35.34
C GLU A 499 4.68 2.69 35.38
N ILE A 500 5.30 1.70 34.76
CA ILE A 500 6.77 1.55 34.75
C ILE A 500 7.22 1.49 33.30
N VAL A 501 8.17 2.34 32.91
CA VAL A 501 8.78 2.32 31.58
C VAL A 501 10.22 1.87 31.72
N LEU A 502 10.58 0.79 31.01
CA LEU A 502 11.92 0.26 30.94
C LEU A 502 12.59 0.80 29.70
N GLU A 503 13.63 1.59 29.89
CA GLU A 503 14.44 2.20 28.84
C GLU A 503 15.73 1.41 28.71
N GLY A 504 15.76 0.50 27.73
CA GLY A 504 16.99 -0.21 27.39
C GLY A 504 17.90 0.63 26.51
N LEU A 505 19.18 0.29 26.46
CA LEU A 505 20.16 1.03 25.66
C LEU A 505 20.10 0.62 24.18
N PRO A 506 20.18 1.57 23.24
CA PRO A 506 20.37 1.24 21.83
C PRO A 506 21.77 0.66 21.58
N PHE A 507 21.97 0.03 20.41
CA PHE A 507 23.22 -0.66 20.05
C PHE A 507 24.45 0.26 20.06
N ASN A 508 24.25 1.54 19.78
CA ASN A 508 25.27 2.59 19.70
C ASN A 508 25.32 3.46 20.96
N ALA A 509 24.74 3.00 22.08
CA ALA A 509 24.79 3.75 23.32
C ALA A 509 26.23 3.99 23.78
N PRO A 510 26.52 5.17 24.37
CA PRO A 510 27.81 5.44 25.01
C PRO A 510 28.14 4.40 26.09
N SER A 511 29.42 4.10 26.27
CA SER A 511 29.88 3.14 27.29
C SER A 511 29.47 3.50 28.72
N ASP A 512 29.26 4.80 29.00
CA ASP A 512 28.90 5.31 30.33
C ASP A 512 27.38 5.34 30.55
N ALA A 513 26.57 4.98 29.55
CA ALA A 513 25.13 4.95 29.68
C ALA A 513 24.68 3.69 30.44
N SER A 514 23.66 3.83 31.29
CA SER A 514 23.02 2.72 32.00
C SER A 514 21.53 2.67 31.64
N PRO A 515 20.95 1.47 31.47
CA PRO A 515 19.52 1.34 31.23
C PRO A 515 18.73 1.73 32.49
N LEU A 516 17.53 2.28 32.28
CA LEU A 516 16.72 2.92 33.31
C LEU A 516 15.34 2.28 33.42
N ALA A 517 14.79 2.27 34.63
CA ALA A 517 13.38 1.99 34.89
C ALA A 517 12.73 3.21 35.54
N VAL A 518 11.77 3.81 34.83
CA VAL A 518 11.06 5.03 35.26
C VAL A 518 9.71 4.64 35.84
N PHE A 519 9.49 4.95 37.11
CA PHE A 519 8.25 4.67 37.83
C PHE A 519 7.39 5.92 37.91
N SER A 520 6.19 5.82 37.36
CA SER A 520 5.19 6.87 37.36
C SER A 520 3.97 6.45 38.17
N PHE A 521 3.55 7.31 39.11
CA PHE A 521 2.38 7.07 39.95
C PHE A 521 1.22 7.91 39.47
N ARG A 522 0.02 7.33 39.54
CA ARG A 522 -1.20 8.02 39.15
C ARG A 522 -1.86 8.66 40.36
N GLU A 523 -1.76 9.99 40.48
CA GLU A 523 -2.42 10.78 41.51
C GLU A 523 -3.40 11.78 40.87
N LEU A 524 -4.64 11.83 41.35
CA LEU A 524 -5.71 12.72 40.85
C LEU A 524 -5.94 12.70 39.31
N GLY A 525 -5.54 11.63 38.62
CA GLY A 525 -5.71 11.47 37.17
C GLY A 525 -4.53 11.96 36.33
N THR A 526 -3.48 12.52 36.95
CA THR A 526 -2.20 12.83 36.29
C THR A 526 -1.14 11.80 36.65
N LEU A 527 -0.29 11.43 35.67
CA LEU A 527 0.88 10.59 35.89
C LEU A 527 2.05 11.48 36.30
N GLU A 528 2.63 11.22 37.48
CA GLU A 528 3.81 11.92 37.97
C GLU A 528 4.96 10.93 38.11
N VAL A 529 6.10 11.25 37.49
CA VAL A 529 7.34 10.46 37.61
C VAL A 529 7.88 10.65 39.02
N ARG A 530 8.08 9.54 39.73
CA ARG A 530 8.52 9.57 41.13
C ARG A 530 9.89 8.97 41.36
N TYR A 531 10.23 7.90 40.64
CA TYR A 531 11.50 7.19 40.82
C TYR A 531 12.11 6.78 39.49
N GLU A 532 13.44 6.88 39.41
CA GLU A 532 14.24 6.36 38.31
C GLU A 532 15.27 5.41 38.89
N PHE A 533 15.23 4.15 38.51
CA PHE A 533 16.22 3.16 38.93
C PHE A 533 17.18 2.89 37.78
N SER A 534 18.48 2.88 38.05
CA SER A 534 19.49 2.47 37.09
C SER A 534 19.90 1.02 37.32
N LEU A 535 20.25 0.34 36.23
CA LEU A 535 20.80 -1.01 36.27
C LEU A 535 22.28 -0.95 35.90
N THR A 536 23.14 -1.39 36.82
CA THR A 536 24.59 -1.43 36.66
C THR A 536 25.12 -2.84 36.91
N GLN A 537 26.19 -3.20 36.20
CA GLN A 537 26.92 -4.44 36.43
C GLN A 537 28.02 -4.19 37.46
N ASP A 538 28.30 -5.16 38.32
CA ASP A 538 29.40 -5.07 39.27
C ASP A 538 30.76 -5.20 38.56
N ASP A 539 31.70 -4.32 38.92
CA ASP A 539 33.02 -4.22 38.28
C ASP A 539 33.93 -5.42 38.62
N GLU A 540 33.77 -6.01 39.82
CA GLU A 540 34.60 -7.13 40.28
C GLU A 540 34.02 -8.49 39.86
N ASN A 541 32.68 -8.58 39.81
CA ASN A 541 31.98 -9.82 39.47
C ASN A 541 30.87 -9.60 38.42
N PRO A 542 31.09 -10.00 37.16
CA PRO A 542 30.11 -9.80 36.09
C PRO A 542 28.82 -10.61 36.27
N SER A 543 28.80 -11.55 37.23
CA SER A 543 27.61 -12.34 37.59
C SER A 543 26.69 -11.59 38.58
N ILE A 544 27.08 -10.40 39.02
CA ILE A 544 26.32 -9.57 39.95
C ILE A 544 25.84 -8.31 39.24
N TRP A 545 24.56 -7.99 39.45
CA TRP A 545 23.92 -6.80 38.90
C TRP A 545 23.20 -6.04 40.00
N HIS A 546 23.29 -4.71 39.97
CA HIS A 546 22.65 -3.81 40.91
C HIS A 546 21.57 -2.99 40.22
N PHE A 547 20.39 -2.96 40.83
CA PHE A 547 19.25 -2.14 40.43
C PHE A 547 18.99 -1.14 41.55
N SER A 548 19.40 0.11 41.36
CA SER A 548 19.52 1.09 42.44
C SER A 548 18.95 2.46 42.09
N LEU A 549 18.50 3.17 43.12
CA LEU A 549 18.18 4.60 43.02
C LEU A 549 19.45 5.46 42.96
N PRO A 550 19.40 6.64 42.32
CA PRO A 550 20.47 7.62 42.38
C PRO A 550 20.78 8.00 43.84
N PRO A 551 22.06 8.19 44.19
CA PRO A 551 22.46 8.54 45.56
C PRO A 551 21.92 9.90 46.04
N SER A 552 21.41 10.74 45.14
CA SER A 552 20.76 12.02 45.42
C SER A 552 19.27 11.93 45.78
N ALA A 553 18.65 10.74 45.66
CA ALA A 553 17.24 10.54 45.96
C ALA A 553 17.01 10.45 47.48
N ASN A 554 16.60 11.58 48.08
CA ASN A 554 16.23 11.66 49.50
C ASN A 554 14.79 11.15 49.71
N THR A 555 14.59 9.83 49.76
CA THR A 555 13.29 9.26 50.15
C THR A 555 13.43 8.23 51.26
N VAL A 556 12.70 8.45 52.35
CA VAL A 556 12.90 7.85 53.68
C VAL A 556 12.27 6.45 53.82
N ASP A 557 11.43 6.01 52.88
CA ASP A 557 10.53 4.87 53.10
C ASP A 557 10.61 3.72 52.07
N GLN A 558 11.64 3.64 51.21
CA GLN A 558 11.70 2.61 50.15
C GLN A 558 13.11 2.09 49.84
N ILE A 559 13.17 0.83 49.38
CA ILE A 559 14.38 0.07 49.01
C ILE A 559 15.33 0.91 48.16
N HIS A 560 16.61 0.96 48.55
CA HIS A 560 17.65 1.69 47.82
C HIS A 560 18.24 0.88 46.67
N THR A 561 18.56 -0.39 46.91
CA THR A 561 19.23 -1.24 45.94
C THR A 561 18.69 -2.66 46.00
N VAL A 562 18.45 -3.26 44.84
CA VAL A 562 18.20 -4.69 44.65
C VAL A 562 19.39 -5.29 43.91
N THR A 563 20.02 -6.29 44.50
CA THR A 563 21.17 -6.99 43.94
C THR A 563 20.77 -8.38 43.47
N TYR A 564 21.17 -8.73 42.25
CA TYR A 564 20.94 -10.03 41.63
C TYR A 564 22.28 -10.77 41.50
N ASN A 565 22.35 -12.00 41.99
CA ASN A 565 23.51 -12.88 41.78
C ASN A 565 23.10 -14.07 40.91
N PHE A 566 23.62 -14.11 39.69
CA PHE A 566 23.30 -15.16 38.72
C PHE A 566 24.05 -16.48 38.97
N THR A 567 25.04 -16.50 39.86
CA THR A 567 25.80 -17.72 40.18
C THR A 567 24.97 -18.71 40.99
N ASP A 568 24.22 -18.19 41.96
CA ASP A 568 23.36 -18.96 42.88
C ASP A 568 21.87 -18.65 42.68
N SER A 569 21.53 -17.76 41.74
CA SER A 569 20.17 -17.27 41.49
C SER A 569 19.52 -16.64 42.73
N SER A 570 20.33 -15.96 43.55
CA SER A 570 19.88 -15.26 44.76
C SER A 570 19.57 -13.79 44.49
N ILE A 571 18.66 -13.23 45.29
CA ILE A 571 18.29 -11.82 45.26
C ILE A 571 18.34 -11.24 46.67
N SER A 572 18.89 -10.02 46.79
CA SER A 572 18.97 -9.29 48.06
C SER A 572 18.57 -7.84 47.86
N ALA A 573 17.87 -7.26 48.84
CA ALA A 573 17.46 -5.86 48.82
C ALA A 573 17.92 -5.13 50.08
N THR A 574 18.40 -3.90 49.91
CA THR A 574 18.85 -3.00 50.99
C THR A 574 17.83 -1.88 51.20
N CYS A 575 17.46 -1.64 52.46
CA CYS A 575 16.47 -0.63 52.83
C CYS A 575 17.14 0.65 53.37
N PRO A 576 16.42 1.78 53.39
CA PRO A 576 16.94 3.03 53.91
C PRO A 576 17.23 2.89 55.42
N GLY A 577 18.49 3.14 55.78
CA GLY A 577 19.15 2.77 57.04
C GLY A 577 20.65 2.62 56.76
N ASN A 578 21.49 2.27 57.75
CA ASN A 578 22.91 1.99 57.47
C ASN A 578 23.00 1.05 56.25
N SER A 579 23.71 1.50 55.21
CA SER A 579 23.74 0.98 53.83
C SER A 579 24.20 -0.48 53.67
N SER A 580 24.34 -1.21 54.78
CA SER A 580 24.72 -2.61 54.90
C SER A 580 23.62 -3.51 55.47
N THR A 581 22.44 -3.00 55.82
CA THR A 581 21.36 -3.82 56.40
C THR A 581 20.41 -4.36 55.33
N GLN A 582 20.42 -5.69 55.16
CA GLN A 582 19.58 -6.42 54.21
C GLN A 582 18.16 -6.60 54.78
N CYS A 583 17.19 -5.94 54.16
CA CYS A 583 15.79 -6.01 54.60
C CYS A 583 14.98 -7.10 53.90
N THR A 584 15.40 -7.53 52.71
CA THR A 584 14.74 -8.64 52.01
C THR A 584 15.78 -9.52 51.34
N HIS A 585 15.53 -10.82 51.34
CA HIS A 585 16.38 -11.81 50.70
C HIS A 585 15.52 -12.89 50.04
N GLY A 586 16.04 -13.52 49.00
CA GLY A 586 15.27 -14.50 48.27
C GLY A 586 16.06 -15.20 47.18
N SER A 587 15.32 -15.90 46.32
CA SER A 587 15.85 -16.51 45.10
C SER A 587 14.90 -16.28 43.94
N PHE A 588 15.45 -16.36 42.72
CA PHE A 588 14.67 -16.31 41.49
C PHE A 588 14.99 -17.52 40.61
N LYS A 589 14.08 -17.86 39.71
CA LYS A 589 14.27 -18.91 38.72
C LYS A 589 13.81 -18.41 37.36
N GLU A 590 14.70 -18.47 36.38
CA GLU A 590 14.42 -18.05 34.99
C GLU A 590 13.86 -19.19 34.14
N THR A 591 14.16 -20.45 34.49
CA THR A 591 13.81 -21.63 33.68
C THR A 591 12.41 -22.18 33.96
N ASP A 592 11.76 -22.69 32.92
CA ASP A 592 10.34 -23.09 32.88
C ASP A 592 9.35 -21.94 33.07
N PHE A 593 9.23 -21.44 34.30
CA PHE A 593 8.40 -20.31 34.68
C PHE A 593 9.28 -19.33 35.43
N LEU A 594 9.15 -18.05 35.10
CA LEU A 594 9.73 -17.01 35.93
C LEU A 594 9.08 -17.05 37.32
N SER A 595 9.87 -17.31 38.36
CA SER A 595 9.39 -17.34 39.74
C SER A 595 10.35 -16.67 40.70
N PHE A 596 9.80 -16.07 41.74
CA PHE A 596 10.54 -15.43 42.82
C PHE A 596 10.04 -15.96 44.16
N SER A 597 10.95 -16.16 45.10
CA SER A 597 10.63 -16.44 46.50
C SER A 597 11.35 -15.40 47.34
N LEU A 598 10.59 -14.45 47.90
CA LEU A 598 11.12 -13.28 48.60
C LEU A 598 10.72 -13.36 50.07
N THR A 599 11.69 -13.23 50.98
CA THR A 599 11.46 -13.25 52.42
C THR A 599 11.90 -11.93 53.04
N ASP A 600 10.96 -11.28 53.72
CA ASP A 600 11.23 -10.06 54.49
C ASP A 600 11.97 -10.41 55.78
N SER A 601 13.14 -9.81 55.99
CA SER A 601 13.98 -10.03 57.16
C SER A 601 13.38 -9.48 58.46
N THR A 602 12.45 -8.53 58.37
CA THR A 602 11.84 -7.87 59.55
C THR A 602 10.69 -8.69 60.15
N ASN A 603 9.87 -9.29 59.29
CA ASN A 603 8.66 -10.03 59.68
C ASN A 603 8.71 -11.53 59.37
N SER A 604 9.79 -12.02 58.74
CA SER A 604 9.95 -13.42 58.29
C SER A 604 8.81 -13.92 57.40
N THR A 605 8.12 -13.01 56.71
CA THR A 605 7.05 -13.34 55.76
C THR A 605 7.64 -13.64 54.39
N THR A 606 7.36 -14.83 53.87
CA THR A 606 7.76 -15.23 52.52
C THR A 606 6.61 -15.03 51.53
N VAL A 607 6.91 -14.41 50.39
CA VAL A 607 6.00 -14.20 49.28
C VAL A 607 6.57 -14.89 48.05
N ASP A 608 5.79 -15.84 47.53
CA ASP A 608 6.13 -16.54 46.30
C ASP A 608 5.37 -15.94 45.12
N LEU A 609 6.09 -15.63 44.05
CA LEU A 609 5.57 -15.11 42.79
C LEU A 609 5.86 -16.11 41.68
N ARG A 610 4.90 -16.29 40.77
CA ARG A 610 5.08 -17.14 39.60
C ARG A 610 4.41 -16.55 38.37
N ALA A 611 5.09 -16.65 37.23
CA ALA A 611 4.53 -16.25 35.95
C ALA A 611 3.44 -17.23 35.51
N VAL A 612 2.42 -16.68 34.85
CA VAL A 612 1.33 -17.48 34.26
C VAL A 612 1.84 -18.35 33.12
N ASP A 613 2.69 -17.78 32.26
CA ASP A 613 3.17 -18.41 31.03
C ASP A 613 4.65 -18.81 31.13
N LYS A 614 5.05 -19.83 30.35
CA LYS A 614 6.45 -20.26 30.19
C LYS A 614 7.18 -19.41 29.16
N GLY A 615 8.52 -19.36 29.26
CA GLY A 615 9.39 -18.70 28.28
C GLY A 615 9.17 -17.19 28.22
N TRP A 616 9.24 -16.55 29.39
CA TRP A 616 9.07 -15.12 29.56
C TRP A 616 10.12 -14.32 28.77
N ASP A 617 11.33 -14.88 28.66
CA ASP A 617 12.42 -14.48 27.79
C ASP A 617 12.48 -15.45 26.58
N TYR A 618 12.34 -14.91 25.37
CA TYR A 618 12.46 -15.72 24.16
C TYR A 618 13.96 -15.97 23.85
N PRO A 619 14.34 -17.19 23.41
CA PRO A 619 15.72 -17.47 23.07
C PRO A 619 16.20 -16.53 21.96
N LYS A 620 17.42 -15.98 22.10
CA LYS A 620 18.08 -15.08 21.13
C LYS A 620 17.46 -13.68 20.95
N SER A 621 16.75 -13.15 21.96
CA SER A 621 16.24 -11.76 21.93
C SER A 621 15.39 -11.43 20.69
N ASP A 622 14.67 -12.42 20.16
CA ASP A 622 13.80 -12.23 18.99
C ASP A 622 12.57 -11.36 19.31
N ASP A 623 12.16 -11.31 20.59
CA ASP A 623 11.02 -10.53 21.10
C ASP A 623 11.35 -9.91 22.47
N ALA A 624 10.68 -8.80 22.78
CA ALA A 624 10.74 -8.17 24.10
C ALA A 624 10.23 -9.13 25.20
N PRO A 625 10.79 -9.07 26.43
CA PRO A 625 10.36 -9.91 27.53
C PRO A 625 8.87 -9.71 27.84
N SER A 626 8.16 -10.81 28.05
CA SER A 626 6.71 -10.77 28.21
C SER A 626 6.20 -11.79 29.22
N TYR A 627 5.59 -11.28 30.30
CA TYR A 627 5.03 -12.10 31.37
C TYR A 627 3.90 -11.40 32.15
N MET A 628 3.19 -12.21 32.94
CA MET A 628 2.26 -11.76 33.98
C MET A 628 2.58 -12.52 35.26
N LEU A 629 3.08 -11.81 36.28
CA LEU A 629 3.43 -12.39 37.57
C LEU A 629 2.26 -12.29 38.54
N LYS A 630 1.97 -13.42 39.21
CA LYS A 630 0.92 -13.52 40.23
C LYS A 630 1.48 -14.07 41.53
N LYS A 631 0.88 -13.68 42.65
CA LYS A 631 1.16 -14.29 43.96
C LYS A 631 0.71 -15.75 43.97
N VAL A 632 1.53 -16.63 44.52
CA VAL A 632 1.18 -18.04 44.75
C VAL A 632 0.48 -18.12 46.11
N GLN A 633 -0.73 -18.67 46.12
CA GLN A 633 -1.48 -18.91 47.35
C GLN A 633 -1.01 -20.21 48.02
N SER A 634 -1.40 -20.41 49.28
CA SER A 634 -1.03 -21.59 50.07
C SER A 634 -1.53 -22.93 49.49
N ASP A 635 -2.53 -22.89 48.60
CA ASP A 635 -3.05 -24.04 47.85
C ASP A 635 -2.30 -24.31 46.53
N GLY A 636 -1.29 -23.48 46.20
CA GLY A 636 -0.53 -23.53 44.95
C GLY A 636 -1.22 -22.86 43.76
N SER A 637 -2.40 -22.25 43.95
CA SER A 637 -3.11 -21.51 42.91
C SER A 637 -2.54 -20.10 42.70
N LEU A 638 -2.71 -19.56 41.48
CA LEU A 638 -2.24 -18.22 41.13
C LEU A 638 -3.30 -17.17 41.51
N GLY A 639 -2.96 -16.30 42.47
CA GLY A 639 -3.81 -15.23 42.99
C GLY A 639 -3.71 -13.92 42.23
N GLN A 640 -3.51 -12.82 42.97
CA GLN A 640 -3.50 -11.45 42.43
C GLN A 640 -2.28 -11.19 41.53
N VAL A 641 -2.47 -10.38 40.49
CA VAL A 641 -1.40 -9.88 39.61
C VAL A 641 -0.58 -8.82 40.35
N VAL A 642 0.74 -9.05 40.43
CA VAL A 642 1.69 -8.09 41.03
C VAL A 642 2.19 -7.14 39.96
N VAL A 643 2.73 -7.69 38.87
CA VAL A 643 3.26 -6.94 37.74
C VAL A 643 2.99 -7.69 36.43
N ARG A 644 2.72 -6.95 35.37
CA ARG A 644 2.55 -7.48 34.02
C ARG A 644 3.26 -6.60 33.00
N THR A 645 3.78 -7.22 31.95
CA THR A 645 4.22 -6.48 30.78
C THR A 645 3.01 -6.02 29.95
N ALA A 646 3.10 -4.84 29.36
CA ALA A 646 2.08 -4.26 28.49
C ALA A 646 2.51 -4.42 27.02
N VAL A 647 3.12 -3.39 26.45
CA VAL A 647 3.58 -3.35 25.05
C VAL A 647 4.85 -2.49 24.96
N THR A 648 5.67 -2.74 23.95
CA THR A 648 6.79 -1.86 23.59
C THR A 648 6.29 -0.60 22.89
N ASP A 649 7.08 0.47 22.94
CA ASP A 649 6.77 1.70 22.22
C ASP A 649 6.73 1.42 20.69
N PRO A 650 5.68 1.87 19.98
CA PRO A 650 5.53 1.63 18.55
C PRO A 650 6.57 2.34 17.66
N HIS A 651 7.26 3.34 18.20
CA HIS A 651 8.29 4.16 17.55
C HIS A 651 9.70 3.75 17.98
N HIS A 652 9.90 3.40 19.26
CA HIS A 652 11.20 2.99 19.79
C HIS A 652 11.13 1.58 20.40
N CYS A 653 11.84 0.61 19.82
CA CYS A 653 11.82 -0.76 20.36
C CYS A 653 12.57 -0.89 21.70
N THR A 654 13.29 0.15 22.11
CA THR A 654 14.06 0.23 23.36
C THR A 654 13.19 0.28 24.59
N ASP A 655 11.97 0.79 24.45
CA ASP A 655 11.12 1.16 25.57
C ASP A 655 10.02 0.12 25.76
N LEU A 656 9.96 -0.48 26.95
CA LEU A 656 8.94 -1.48 27.31
C LEU A 656 8.12 -1.00 28.51
N LYS A 657 6.79 -0.95 28.34
CA LYS A 657 5.87 -0.55 29.41
C LYS A 657 5.42 -1.75 30.26
N LEU A 658 5.43 -1.59 31.57
CA LEU A 658 4.89 -2.51 32.57
C LEU A 658 3.83 -1.81 33.42
N CYS A 659 2.86 -2.59 33.88
CA CYS A 659 1.83 -2.12 34.80
C CYS A 659 1.89 -2.89 36.12
N ALA A 660 1.82 -2.19 37.24
CA ALA A 660 1.86 -2.78 38.58
C ALA A 660 0.85 -2.09 39.52
N ASN A 661 0.41 -2.82 40.54
CA ASN A 661 -0.52 -2.26 41.53
C ASN A 661 0.22 -1.47 42.63
N ASN A 662 1.42 -1.89 43.00
CA ASN A 662 2.26 -1.26 44.02
C ASN A 662 3.73 -1.23 43.53
N ALA A 663 4.58 -0.46 44.21
CA ALA A 663 6.03 -0.38 43.94
C ALA A 663 6.89 -1.01 45.06
N ASP A 664 6.37 -2.07 45.71
CA ASP A 664 7.06 -2.77 46.80
C ASP A 664 8.19 -3.67 46.28
N VAL A 665 8.93 -4.34 47.18
CA VAL A 665 10.01 -5.30 46.83
C VAL A 665 9.53 -6.34 45.81
N GLU A 666 8.29 -6.80 45.98
CA GLU A 666 7.64 -7.80 45.12
C GLU A 666 7.49 -7.33 43.66
N THR A 667 7.43 -6.02 43.42
CA THR A 667 7.41 -5.42 42.08
C THR A 667 8.81 -5.08 41.61
N LEU A 668 9.66 -4.51 42.47
CA LEU A 668 11.01 -4.06 42.13
C LEU A 668 11.92 -5.22 41.70
N ALA A 669 11.84 -6.35 42.40
CA ALA A 669 12.65 -7.54 42.13
C ALA A 669 12.42 -8.13 40.72
N PRO A 670 11.17 -8.35 40.27
CA PRO A 670 10.94 -8.72 38.87
C PRO A 670 11.33 -7.65 37.85
N VAL A 671 11.12 -6.38 38.17
CA VAL A 671 11.35 -5.27 37.25
C VAL A 671 12.83 -5.14 36.88
N GLY A 672 13.75 -5.23 37.85
CA GLY A 672 15.19 -5.15 37.57
C GLY A 672 15.67 -6.29 36.66
N LEU A 673 15.24 -7.52 36.92
CA LEU A 673 15.54 -8.66 36.04
C LEU A 673 14.94 -8.50 34.64
N THR A 674 13.76 -7.87 34.54
CA THR A 674 13.12 -7.56 33.25
C THR A 674 13.88 -6.51 32.48
N LEU A 675 14.39 -5.47 33.15
CA LEU A 675 15.21 -4.43 32.54
C LEU A 675 16.50 -5.01 31.95
N LEU A 676 17.11 -6.00 32.61
CA LEU A 676 18.28 -6.71 32.09
C LEU A 676 17.96 -7.37 30.73
N LYS A 677 16.88 -8.15 30.65
CA LYS A 677 16.45 -8.79 29.38
C LYS A 677 15.95 -7.80 28.35
N GLN A 678 15.26 -6.73 28.76
CA GLN A 678 14.85 -5.67 27.87
C GLN A 678 16.08 -4.99 27.27
N ASN A 679 17.14 -4.75 28.03
CA ASN A 679 18.38 -4.16 27.54
C ASN A 679 19.09 -5.06 26.50
N GLU A 680 19.09 -6.39 26.70
CA GLU A 680 19.57 -7.34 25.68
C GLU A 680 18.75 -7.24 24.38
N TYR A 681 17.41 -7.22 24.49
CA TYR A 681 16.50 -7.04 23.36
C TYR A 681 16.70 -5.68 22.67
N SER A 682 16.84 -4.60 23.43
CA SER A 682 17.04 -3.23 22.94
C SER A 682 18.27 -3.12 22.04
N LYS A 683 19.38 -3.77 22.41
CA LYS A 683 20.59 -3.82 21.58
C LYS A 683 20.35 -4.53 20.26
N VAL A 684 19.68 -5.67 20.27
CA VAL A 684 19.39 -6.43 19.04
C VAL A 684 18.38 -5.71 18.16
N CYS A 685 17.30 -5.18 18.72
CA CYS A 685 16.24 -4.51 17.96
C CYS A 685 16.67 -3.18 17.34
N SER A 686 17.65 -2.50 17.95
CA SER A 686 18.21 -1.24 17.45
C SER A 686 19.44 -1.43 16.56
N THR A 687 20.00 -2.65 16.47
CA THR A 687 21.11 -2.94 15.57
C THR A 687 20.64 -2.77 14.12
N PRO A 688 21.27 -1.89 13.32
CA PRO A 688 20.92 -1.74 11.93
C PRO A 688 21.20 -3.04 11.19
N ASN A 689 20.22 -3.53 10.43
CA ASN A 689 20.39 -4.73 9.62
C ASN A 689 21.56 -4.54 8.65
N SER A 690 22.67 -5.22 8.91
CA SER A 690 23.78 -5.32 7.98
C SER A 690 23.43 -6.36 6.92
N ASN A 691 22.58 -6.02 5.95
CA ASN A 691 22.44 -6.77 4.67
C ASN A 691 21.67 -5.96 3.63
#